data_AF-A0A957I2L1-F1
#
_entry.id   AF-A0A957I2L1-F1
#
_cell.length_a   1.000
_cell.length_b   1.000
_cell.length_c   1.000
_cell.angle_alpha   90.00
_cell.angle_beta   90.00
_cell.angle_gamma   90.00
#
_symmetry.space_group_name_H-M   'P 1'
#
loop_
_entity.id
_entity.type
_entity.pdbx_description
1 polymer ?
#
loop_
_entity_poly.entity_id
_entity_poly.type
_entity_poly.pdbx_seq_one_letter_code
_entity_poly.pdbx_strand_id
1 'polypeptide(L)'
;GASAFYLDNVAVTNLISLADFEGGPPQGWFVYNGGGSGITTFTELISDTSPIALPGQVGYNELLSTTFTIGDYAGFGADFGAVSQDWTNYDGLSFWFYGLNSGLSYQVEVFDGGSDADHAERWDYNFTDDFTGWQVVAVDFDMFNFATDFQPYPDDGILNLTTMWGWVFPLPGGASSFYLDNVSVYGDAGTLPLTVQFNSPTYSVDEAGTATIIATLNMTATYPVSVSYATADGSATAGADYTATAGTLIFPANTLTQSFTVDTIDDGALEGAETVLLTLSDPLSVTLGSPSAATLTIVDDEQPSPTTAKLDIVDDYELTELVSGMDGSVSIGWFTFNAPTAAAGITLTQVVTDGVPAPIPDTEWPNTVLQMNTEIDTGEWAGFVHAFANDAADTWTPQDWSGYEGVAFWLYGNNTGGTLFLDILDNRNPGSTSDDAERFSVDIPDDFSGWRYFEIPFGDFNRKDIGNGAPNDGLTLTEMHGYAFGAFGSVPMGAQANYIDQFALVVRVTTVDDYELTTLPAGMDGSASIGWFTFNAPAASAGITLTQTITDSPPEPVPGQDTPNTVLQIDTTVNTGEWAGFVHAFANEATDTWTPQDWSDYEGVCFWLYGNNTGGTLFLDILDNRNPGSTGDDAERFSVDIPDDFSGWRFFAIPFSNFNRKDIGNGAPNDGFTLTEVHGYAFGAFGSVPMGAQTNYLDQFAIYGNTGDAADLTVSFAGGTFSAAEGETAVVTVTLNMSAESPVSVAYRSAEGYATPDRDYTPAAGIVTIPAGETTATFTVATLDDGKYEGDENLMLVLSDPTNATLGFQYRAVLTIEDNEEADPALLHDFEGYHSFLESDGDVAFTITEVMSGDAMARPGQDTYERVLAVTYDTGDTPVSFTQPFVQGQDWSGYDGLSFWFYGSGSGESVSVNLLDNQSATTADVDPADWVMVWQDEFDGNAGTKPNPNIWRYEIGDGTLNGIPGWGNSESEYYTDSADNAALDGSGNLALTMQQVNTNTSDLACWYGPCEYTSARLISWDRMEYEYGRIEARIQVPDGGDGLWPAFWMLGTDLDEVGWPQSGEIDIMEYVSRIPTEIFGTIHGPGYSGGSAFGNTYDFGEPVANDYHTFAIEWGADEIHWYVDGINYHNATPSDVAPNQWVYNHPFFLLLNLAIGGNFGGSIDPNLVFPQTMLVDYVRVYQAENTSERFTASFVDDVSGWRKVTLPFHRFVRAADQPDGAPDDGLTLTDVWGYGFEMPNGSSGTIYLDQVKLADLFISYYSVIFKP
;
A
#
# COMPACT_ATOMS: atom_id res chain seq x y z
N GLY A 1 -23.73 -46.04 -20.38
CA GLY A 1 -22.52 -45.94 -21.22
C GLY A 1 -21.36 -45.90 -20.28
N ALA A 2 -20.36 -46.75 -20.48
CA ALA A 2 -19.18 -46.76 -19.63
C ALA A 2 -18.20 -45.71 -20.15
N SER A 3 -18.03 -44.63 -19.40
CA SER A 3 -16.89 -43.72 -19.54
C SER A 3 -15.86 -44.20 -18.52
N ALA A 4 -14.70 -44.66 -18.98
CA ALA A 4 -13.53 -44.84 -18.13
C ALA A 4 -12.74 -43.53 -18.15
N PHE A 5 -12.36 -43.01 -16.99
CA PHE A 5 -11.33 -41.98 -16.88
C PHE A 5 -10.01 -42.71 -16.65
N TYR A 6 -8.99 -42.38 -17.43
CA TYR A 6 -7.62 -42.85 -17.22
C TYR A 6 -6.83 -41.62 -16.78
N LEU A 7 -6.30 -41.64 -15.56
CA LEU A 7 -5.21 -40.74 -15.18
C LEU A 7 -3.90 -41.28 -15.79
N ASP A 8 -3.14 -40.39 -16.39
CA ASP A 8 -1.77 -40.62 -16.87
C ASP A 8 -0.94 -39.40 -16.43
N ASN A 9 0.27 -39.64 -15.90
CA ASN A 9 1.19 -38.67 -15.28
C ASN A 9 0.69 -37.92 -14.02
N VAL A 10 0.79 -38.58 -12.86
CA VAL A 10 1.07 -37.87 -11.60
C VAL A 10 2.58 -37.74 -11.50
N ALA A 11 3.11 -36.51 -11.56
CA ALA A 11 4.53 -36.24 -11.35
C ALA A 11 4.70 -35.53 -10.00
N VAL A 12 5.58 -36.07 -9.16
CA VAL A 12 6.12 -35.35 -8.00
C VAL A 12 7.22 -34.43 -8.54
N THR A 13 7.09 -33.12 -8.36
CA THR A 13 8.13 -32.16 -8.73
C THR A 13 9.29 -32.23 -7.73
N ASN A 14 10.53 -32.04 -8.23
CA ASN A 14 11.78 -32.05 -7.46
C ASN A 14 12.16 -33.39 -6.79
N LEU A 15 12.51 -34.38 -7.63
CA LEU A 15 13.07 -35.67 -7.20
C LEU A 15 14.60 -35.67 -7.35
N ILE A 16 15.34 -35.99 -6.29
CA ILE A 16 16.74 -36.43 -6.41
C ILE A 16 16.78 -37.95 -6.35
N SER A 17 17.15 -38.57 -7.48
CA SER A 17 17.33 -40.01 -7.55
C SER A 17 18.53 -40.46 -6.71
N LEU A 18 18.25 -41.31 -5.73
CA LEU A 18 19.24 -42.02 -4.92
C LEU A 18 19.65 -43.33 -5.60
N ALA A 19 18.75 -43.96 -6.35
CA ALA A 19 19.00 -45.13 -7.18
C ALA A 19 17.95 -45.28 -8.30
N ASP A 20 18.38 -45.10 -9.54
CA ASP A 20 17.61 -45.29 -10.78
C ASP A 20 17.87 -46.64 -11.48
N PHE A 21 18.84 -47.42 -11.00
CA PHE A 21 19.24 -48.75 -11.48
C PHE A 21 19.67 -48.86 -12.95
N GLU A 22 19.63 -47.78 -13.76
CA GLU A 22 20.05 -47.72 -15.17
C GLU A 22 21.52 -48.08 -15.42
N GLY A 23 22.36 -48.02 -14.37
CA GLY A 23 23.77 -48.42 -14.38
C GLY A 23 24.09 -49.66 -13.55
N GLY A 24 23.07 -50.37 -13.03
CA GLY A 24 23.21 -51.36 -11.97
C GLY A 24 22.97 -50.78 -10.57
N PRO A 25 23.19 -51.57 -9.50
CA PRO A 25 23.00 -51.10 -8.13
C PRO A 25 23.89 -49.90 -7.79
N PRO A 26 23.42 -48.96 -6.94
CA PRO A 26 24.15 -47.74 -6.58
C PRO A 26 25.45 -48.01 -5.80
N GLN A 27 26.29 -46.98 -5.68
CA GLN A 27 27.47 -47.05 -4.80
C GLN A 27 27.03 -47.30 -3.35
N GLY A 28 27.76 -48.15 -2.62
CA GLY A 28 27.38 -48.55 -1.26
C GLY A 28 26.27 -49.60 -1.18
N TRP A 29 25.91 -50.22 -2.31
CA TRP A 29 24.96 -51.33 -2.33
C TRP A 29 25.41 -52.52 -1.49
N PHE A 30 24.52 -52.99 -0.61
CA PHE A 30 24.73 -54.20 0.17
C PHE A 30 23.46 -55.05 0.25
N VAL A 31 23.70 -56.34 0.55
CA VAL A 31 22.65 -57.34 0.75
C VAL A 31 23.02 -58.12 2.01
N TYR A 32 22.07 -58.30 2.91
CA TYR A 32 22.27 -59.03 4.17
C TYR A 32 21.21 -60.09 4.37
N ASN A 33 21.57 -61.20 5.02
CA ASN A 33 20.66 -62.29 5.34
C ASN A 33 21.16 -63.13 6.52
N GLY A 34 20.22 -63.51 7.39
CA GLY A 34 20.43 -64.46 8.49
C GLY A 34 20.45 -65.92 8.04
N GLY A 35 20.68 -66.82 8.99
CA GLY A 35 20.82 -68.24 8.72
C GLY A 35 19.53 -68.89 8.23
N GLY A 36 19.49 -69.31 6.96
CA GLY A 36 18.30 -69.93 6.36
C GLY A 36 17.43 -68.99 5.52
N SER A 37 17.80 -67.70 5.46
CA SER A 37 17.23 -66.72 4.52
C SER A 37 18.08 -66.65 3.24
N GLY A 38 17.44 -66.42 2.10
CA GLY A 38 18.10 -66.22 0.81
C GLY A 38 17.44 -65.09 0.04
N ILE A 39 18.25 -64.20 -0.50
CA ILE A 39 17.82 -63.08 -1.33
C ILE A 39 18.69 -63.07 -2.59
N THR A 40 18.10 -62.72 -3.72
CA THR A 40 18.78 -62.48 -4.99
C THR A 40 18.25 -61.20 -5.60
N THR A 41 19.14 -60.23 -5.80
CA THR A 41 18.86 -58.93 -6.43
C THR A 41 19.73 -58.80 -7.68
N PHE A 42 19.16 -58.39 -8.81
CA PHE A 42 19.89 -58.01 -10.02
C PHE A 42 19.07 -56.99 -10.81
N THR A 43 19.72 -56.17 -11.63
CA THR A 43 19.02 -55.28 -12.55
C THR A 43 18.61 -56.03 -13.81
N GLU A 44 17.40 -55.78 -14.29
CA GLU A 44 16.83 -56.37 -15.50
C GLU A 44 16.49 -55.27 -16.50
N LEU A 45 17.10 -55.31 -17.68
CA LEU A 45 16.79 -54.38 -18.77
C LEU A 45 15.46 -54.74 -19.42
N ILE A 46 14.46 -53.88 -19.25
CA ILE A 46 13.09 -54.06 -19.70
C ILE A 46 12.79 -53.09 -20.84
N SER A 47 12.17 -53.58 -21.93
CA SER A 47 11.68 -52.70 -23.00
C SER A 47 10.28 -52.18 -22.68
N ASP A 48 9.93 -51.05 -23.30
CA ASP A 48 8.60 -50.40 -23.30
C ASP A 48 7.42 -51.27 -23.77
N THR A 49 7.69 -52.47 -24.29
CA THR A 49 6.67 -53.46 -24.67
C THR A 49 6.46 -54.56 -23.63
N SER A 50 7.21 -54.53 -22.54
CA SER A 50 7.13 -55.52 -21.47
C SER A 50 5.85 -55.34 -20.64
N PRO A 51 5.22 -56.43 -20.16
CA PRO A 51 4.10 -56.36 -19.21
C PRO A 51 4.43 -55.69 -17.87
N ILE A 52 5.73 -55.53 -17.58
CA ILE A 52 6.26 -54.88 -16.37
C ILE A 52 7.00 -53.57 -16.70
N ALA A 53 6.83 -53.02 -17.90
CA ALA A 53 7.36 -51.68 -18.21
C ALA A 53 6.73 -50.64 -17.27
N LEU A 54 7.51 -49.64 -16.84
CA LEU A 54 6.96 -48.55 -16.02
C LEU A 54 5.89 -47.77 -16.79
N PRO A 55 4.88 -47.21 -16.11
CA PRO A 55 3.93 -46.29 -16.72
C PRO A 55 4.69 -45.15 -17.43
N GLY A 56 4.39 -44.93 -18.71
CA GLY A 56 5.06 -43.89 -19.50
C GLY A 56 6.47 -44.23 -20.01
N GLN A 57 7.00 -45.43 -19.75
CA GLN A 57 8.33 -45.84 -20.22
C GLN A 57 8.45 -45.76 -21.76
N VAL A 58 9.51 -45.11 -22.24
CA VAL A 58 9.87 -45.05 -23.68
C VAL A 58 11.26 -45.68 -23.86
N GLY A 59 11.35 -46.73 -24.67
CA GLY A 59 12.61 -47.44 -24.88
C GLY A 59 12.93 -48.46 -23.77
N TYR A 60 14.21 -48.60 -23.43
CA TYR A 60 14.66 -49.56 -22.41
C TYR A 60 14.89 -48.86 -21.07
N ASN A 61 14.60 -49.57 -19.98
CA ASN A 61 14.75 -49.14 -18.58
C ASN A 61 15.31 -50.33 -17.79
N GLU A 62 16.35 -50.13 -16.97
CA GLU A 62 16.84 -51.19 -16.06
C GLU A 62 16.19 -51.05 -14.68
N LEU A 63 15.44 -52.06 -14.27
CA LEU A 63 14.76 -52.09 -12.98
C LEU A 63 15.36 -53.14 -12.04
N LEU A 64 15.24 -52.94 -10.72
CA LEU A 64 15.72 -53.90 -9.75
C LEU A 64 14.73 -55.07 -9.60
N SER A 65 15.19 -56.27 -9.93
CA SER A 65 14.45 -57.51 -9.70
C SER A 65 14.92 -58.17 -8.41
N THR A 66 13.99 -58.38 -7.48
CA THR A 66 14.26 -59.01 -6.19
C THR A 66 13.46 -60.30 -6.03
N THR A 67 14.14 -61.40 -5.70
CA THR A 67 13.50 -62.67 -5.30
C THR A 67 14.07 -63.12 -3.97
N PHE A 68 13.20 -63.56 -3.04
CA PHE A 68 13.63 -63.89 -1.70
C PHE A 68 12.88 -65.07 -1.08
N THR A 69 13.49 -65.65 -0.05
CA THR A 69 12.90 -66.63 0.88
C THR A 69 13.51 -66.38 2.26
N ILE A 70 12.76 -65.74 3.15
CA ILE A 70 13.22 -65.29 4.47
C ILE A 70 12.69 -66.23 5.55
N GLY A 71 13.61 -66.85 6.30
CA GLY A 71 13.31 -67.68 7.47
C GLY A 71 13.77 -67.08 8.80
N ASP A 72 14.60 -66.03 8.73
CA ASP A 72 15.11 -65.25 9.86
C ASP A 72 14.95 -63.75 9.51
N TYR A 73 16.04 -63.05 9.16
CA TYR A 73 16.01 -61.70 8.61
C TYR A 73 16.76 -61.64 7.27
N ALA A 74 16.40 -60.70 6.40
CA ALA A 74 17.20 -60.31 5.24
C ALA A 74 16.72 -58.97 4.71
N GLY A 75 17.57 -58.32 3.92
CA GLY A 75 17.23 -57.09 3.22
C GLY A 75 18.33 -56.67 2.27
N PHE A 76 18.12 -55.53 1.63
CA PHE A 76 19.10 -54.87 0.79
C PHE A 76 18.96 -53.37 0.93
N GLY A 77 20.00 -52.63 0.57
CA GLY A 77 19.95 -51.18 0.60
C GLY A 77 21.26 -50.59 0.09
N ALA A 78 21.38 -49.29 0.26
CA ALA A 78 22.58 -48.54 -0.08
C ALA A 78 22.98 -47.65 1.09
N ASP A 79 24.27 -47.72 1.46
CA ASP A 79 24.90 -46.73 2.33
C ASP A 79 25.60 -45.66 1.48
N PHE A 80 25.67 -44.42 1.97
CA PHE A 80 26.39 -43.34 1.29
C PHE A 80 27.90 -43.34 1.57
N GLY A 81 28.37 -44.34 2.32
CA GLY A 81 29.78 -44.52 2.65
C GLY A 81 30.29 -43.50 3.68
N ALA A 82 31.29 -42.70 3.31
CA ALA A 82 32.04 -41.85 4.25
C ALA A 82 31.52 -40.41 4.39
N VAL A 83 30.47 -40.04 3.64
CA VAL A 83 29.88 -38.70 3.63
C VAL A 83 28.38 -38.84 3.79
N SER A 84 27.82 -38.23 4.82
CA SER A 84 26.38 -38.12 5.02
C SER A 84 25.75 -37.14 4.03
N GLN A 85 24.45 -37.24 3.81
CA GLN A 85 23.66 -36.27 3.06
C GLN A 85 22.81 -35.42 4.01
N ASP A 86 22.50 -34.19 3.60
CA ASP A 86 21.55 -33.34 4.30
C ASP A 86 20.23 -33.38 3.54
N TRP A 87 19.19 -33.88 4.19
CA TRP A 87 17.85 -34.03 3.65
C TRP A 87 16.82 -33.09 4.28
N THR A 88 17.24 -32.09 5.07
CA THR A 88 16.34 -31.15 5.79
C THR A 88 15.35 -30.40 4.91
N ASN A 89 15.69 -30.23 3.63
CA ASN A 89 14.88 -29.49 2.68
C ASN A 89 14.00 -30.42 1.81
N TYR A 90 13.96 -31.73 2.08
CA TYR A 90 13.08 -32.68 1.39
C TYR A 90 11.94 -33.10 2.32
N ASP A 91 10.77 -33.35 1.74
CA ASP A 91 9.56 -33.75 2.44
C ASP A 91 9.56 -35.25 2.75
N GLY A 92 10.15 -36.08 1.88
CA GLY A 92 10.14 -37.54 2.08
C GLY A 92 10.97 -38.38 1.12
N LEU A 93 10.81 -39.70 1.27
CA LEU A 93 11.41 -40.74 0.42
C LEU A 93 10.34 -41.33 -0.51
N SER A 94 10.65 -41.47 -1.79
CA SER A 94 9.78 -42.08 -2.80
C SER A 94 10.47 -43.20 -3.57
N PHE A 95 9.70 -44.17 -4.07
CA PHE A 95 10.18 -45.22 -4.96
C PHE A 95 9.04 -45.84 -5.76
N TRP A 96 9.35 -46.37 -6.95
CA TRP A 96 8.42 -47.18 -7.72
C TRP A 96 8.45 -48.62 -7.25
N PHE A 97 7.29 -49.18 -6.93
CA PHE A 97 7.14 -50.57 -6.49
C PHE A 97 6.13 -51.31 -7.38
N TYR A 98 6.52 -52.47 -7.91
CA TYR A 98 5.61 -53.34 -8.65
C TYR A 98 4.98 -54.37 -7.70
N GLY A 99 3.76 -54.07 -7.26
CA GLY A 99 2.99 -54.93 -6.38
C GLY A 99 2.49 -56.21 -7.08
N LEU A 100 2.43 -57.30 -6.33
CA LEU A 100 1.84 -58.57 -6.78
C LEU A 100 0.57 -58.92 -5.99
N ASN A 101 0.09 -58.00 -5.14
CA ASN A 101 -1.00 -58.21 -4.19
C ASN A 101 -0.72 -59.43 -3.32
N SER A 102 0.52 -59.52 -2.82
CA SER A 102 1.00 -60.64 -2.02
C SER A 102 0.44 -60.65 -0.60
N GLY A 103 -0.09 -59.51 -0.13
CA GLY A 103 -0.56 -59.30 1.25
C GLY A 103 0.57 -59.28 2.28
N LEU A 104 1.83 -59.20 1.84
CA LEU A 104 2.99 -59.07 2.71
C LEU A 104 3.19 -57.61 3.10
N SER A 105 3.58 -57.38 4.36
CA SER A 105 3.99 -56.06 4.84
C SER A 105 5.48 -55.86 4.57
N TYR A 106 5.82 -54.94 3.69
CA TYR A 106 7.18 -54.52 3.39
C TYR A 106 7.59 -53.36 4.28
N GLN A 107 8.86 -53.32 4.65
CA GLN A 107 9.44 -52.26 5.46
C GLN A 107 10.44 -51.47 4.61
N VAL A 108 10.53 -50.16 4.87
CA VAL A 108 11.60 -49.28 4.39
C VAL A 108 12.21 -48.59 5.60
N GLU A 109 13.54 -48.51 5.63
CA GLU A 109 14.33 -47.88 6.69
C GLU A 109 15.20 -46.75 6.13
N VAL A 110 15.38 -45.68 6.90
CA VAL A 110 16.36 -44.61 6.66
C VAL A 110 17.28 -44.44 7.88
N PHE A 111 18.48 -43.91 7.64
CA PHE A 111 19.55 -43.79 8.65
C PHE A 111 19.87 -42.32 8.93
N ASP A 112 19.67 -41.83 10.16
CA ASP A 112 19.92 -40.44 10.56
C ASP A 112 20.92 -40.33 11.72
N GLY A 113 21.68 -39.23 11.77
CA GLY A 113 22.64 -38.95 12.84
C GLY A 113 23.87 -39.87 12.84
N GLY A 114 24.70 -39.76 13.88
CA GLY A 114 25.88 -40.62 14.03
C GLY A 114 27.09 -40.21 13.19
N SER A 115 28.21 -40.93 13.39
CA SER A 115 29.48 -40.63 12.71
C SER A 115 29.66 -41.34 11.37
N ASP A 116 28.85 -42.37 11.11
CA ASP A 116 28.83 -43.19 9.89
C ASP A 116 27.56 -44.07 9.90
N ALA A 117 27.30 -44.77 8.79
CA ALA A 117 26.11 -45.62 8.62
C ALA A 117 25.96 -46.75 9.65
N ASP A 118 27.06 -47.25 10.22
CA ASP A 118 27.03 -48.29 11.28
C ASP A 118 26.68 -47.70 12.66
N HIS A 119 26.77 -46.37 12.80
CA HIS A 119 26.49 -45.61 14.01
C HIS A 119 25.27 -44.68 13.88
N ALA A 120 24.48 -44.77 12.80
CA ALA A 120 23.29 -43.95 12.57
C ALA A 120 22.03 -44.57 13.18
N GLU A 121 21.12 -43.74 13.68
CA GLU A 121 19.79 -44.13 14.15
C GLU A 121 18.94 -44.61 12.99
N ARG A 122 18.07 -45.60 13.25
CA ARG A 122 17.19 -46.18 12.25
C ARG A 122 15.75 -45.75 12.44
N TRP A 123 15.13 -45.42 11.32
CA TRP A 123 13.75 -44.99 11.25
C TRP A 123 13.03 -45.84 10.22
N ASP A 124 11.87 -46.39 10.57
CA ASP A 124 11.17 -47.38 9.75
C ASP A 124 9.72 -47.01 9.43
N TYR A 125 9.28 -47.43 8.24
CA TYR A 125 7.90 -47.34 7.80
C TYR A 125 7.47 -48.66 7.15
N ASN A 126 6.24 -49.10 7.41
CA ASN A 126 5.69 -50.35 6.92
C ASN A 126 4.50 -50.10 5.99
N PHE A 127 4.49 -50.74 4.83
CA PHE A 127 3.34 -50.73 3.91
C PHE A 127 2.97 -52.15 3.49
N THR A 128 1.71 -52.38 3.12
CA THR A 128 1.23 -53.70 2.66
C THR A 128 1.14 -53.72 1.14
N ASP A 129 1.66 -54.77 0.51
CA ASP A 129 1.43 -55.03 -0.92
C ASP A 129 0.02 -55.61 -1.13
N ASP A 130 -0.96 -54.73 -1.32
CA ASP A 130 -2.37 -55.05 -1.57
C ASP A 130 -2.84 -54.71 -3.00
N PHE A 131 -1.92 -54.35 -3.88
CA PHE A 131 -2.17 -53.93 -5.26
C PHE A 131 -1.38 -54.76 -6.28
N THR A 132 -1.81 -54.75 -7.55
CA THR A 132 -1.08 -55.40 -8.65
C THR A 132 -0.64 -54.37 -9.67
N GLY A 133 0.64 -54.35 -10.02
CA GLY A 133 1.23 -53.40 -10.97
C GLY A 133 2.11 -52.33 -10.30
N TRP A 134 2.60 -51.39 -11.10
CA TRP A 134 3.43 -50.27 -10.63
C TRP A 134 2.61 -49.26 -9.84
N GLN A 135 3.09 -48.90 -8.65
CA GLN A 135 2.68 -47.71 -7.91
C GLN A 135 3.91 -46.98 -7.39
N VAL A 136 3.81 -45.66 -7.25
CA VAL A 136 4.78 -44.89 -6.47
C VAL A 136 4.38 -45.00 -5.00
N VAL A 137 5.32 -45.42 -4.16
CA VAL A 137 5.20 -45.32 -2.72
C VAL A 137 5.99 -44.08 -2.33
N ALA A 138 5.31 -43.07 -1.80
CA ALA A 138 5.90 -41.86 -1.25
C ALA A 138 5.63 -41.83 0.26
N VAL A 139 6.68 -41.59 1.04
CA VAL A 139 6.63 -41.59 2.50
C VAL A 139 7.30 -40.31 2.99
N ASP A 140 6.49 -39.37 3.49
CA ASP A 140 6.96 -38.18 4.19
C ASP A 140 7.80 -38.59 5.40
N PHE A 141 8.85 -37.82 5.71
CA PHE A 141 9.76 -38.18 6.80
C PHE A 141 9.08 -38.24 8.17
N ASP A 142 8.01 -37.47 8.38
CA ASP A 142 7.22 -37.47 9.62
C ASP A 142 6.45 -38.79 9.86
N MET A 143 6.23 -39.60 8.82
CA MET A 143 5.59 -40.90 8.91
C MET A 143 6.55 -42.02 9.34
N PHE A 144 7.87 -41.78 9.29
CA PHE A 144 8.84 -42.75 9.77
C PHE A 144 8.86 -42.83 11.29
N ASN A 145 8.84 -44.05 11.81
CA ASN A 145 8.85 -44.31 13.24
C ASN A 145 10.25 -44.67 13.70
N PHE A 146 10.64 -44.22 14.89
CA PHE A 146 11.90 -44.63 15.49
C PHE A 146 11.95 -46.16 15.66
N ALA A 147 12.88 -46.84 14.99
CA ALA A 147 12.95 -48.30 15.03
C ALA A 147 13.40 -48.77 16.44
N THR A 148 12.96 -49.95 16.88
CA THR A 148 13.23 -50.41 18.27
C THR A 148 14.02 -51.71 18.36
N ASP A 149 14.36 -52.30 17.21
CA ASP A 149 14.96 -53.62 17.09
C ASP A 149 16.49 -53.58 16.96
N PHE A 150 17.07 -52.52 16.35
CA PHE A 150 18.51 -52.27 16.32
C PHE A 150 18.84 -50.77 16.18
N GLN A 151 19.37 -50.16 17.26
CA GLN A 151 19.76 -48.74 17.32
C GLN A 151 21.24 -48.55 17.69
N PRO A 152 22.06 -47.98 16.77
CA PRO A 152 23.42 -47.48 17.06
C PRO A 152 23.42 -46.16 17.87
N TYR A 153 24.55 -45.44 17.98
CA TYR A 153 24.67 -44.19 18.77
C TYR A 153 25.04 -42.98 17.89
N PRO A 154 24.40 -41.79 18.02
CA PRO A 154 23.46 -41.37 19.06
C PRO A 154 22.12 -42.12 18.99
N ASP A 155 21.37 -42.04 20.09
CA ASP A 155 20.02 -42.59 20.27
C ASP A 155 19.23 -41.45 20.94
N ASP A 156 19.11 -40.34 20.21
CA ASP A 156 18.38 -39.14 20.61
C ASP A 156 16.91 -39.19 20.20
N GLY A 157 16.55 -40.05 19.25
CA GLY A 157 15.17 -40.28 18.84
C GLY A 157 14.59 -39.10 18.09
N ILE A 158 15.42 -38.33 17.39
CA ILE A 158 15.03 -37.17 16.57
C ILE A 158 15.47 -37.38 15.12
N LEU A 159 14.52 -37.52 14.21
CA LEU A 159 14.76 -37.52 12.76
C LEU A 159 14.92 -36.07 12.28
N ASN A 160 16.12 -35.52 12.35
CA ASN A 160 16.39 -34.12 12.00
C ASN A 160 16.90 -33.94 10.56
N LEU A 161 17.14 -35.03 9.84
CA LEU A 161 17.47 -35.08 8.42
C LEU A 161 18.81 -34.45 8.02
N THR A 162 19.59 -33.88 8.95
CA THR A 162 20.84 -33.18 8.61
C THR A 162 21.99 -34.13 8.25
N THR A 163 21.93 -35.39 8.73
CA THR A 163 23.04 -36.34 8.64
C THR A 163 22.53 -37.73 8.23
N MET A 164 22.08 -37.84 6.99
CA MET A 164 21.52 -39.08 6.45
C MET A 164 22.60 -39.99 5.85
N TRP A 165 22.54 -41.28 6.17
CA TRP A 165 23.59 -42.25 5.80
C TRP A 165 23.17 -43.33 4.79
N GLY A 166 21.89 -43.44 4.47
CA GLY A 166 21.40 -44.41 3.50
C GLY A 166 19.95 -44.83 3.71
N TRP A 167 19.54 -45.84 2.94
CA TRP A 167 18.21 -46.44 2.98
C TRP A 167 18.29 -47.96 2.83
N VAL A 168 17.32 -48.68 3.40
CA VAL A 168 17.25 -50.14 3.38
C VAL A 168 15.82 -50.64 3.21
N PHE A 169 15.65 -51.75 2.51
CA PHE A 169 14.42 -52.53 2.45
C PHE A 169 14.58 -53.86 3.20
N PRO A 170 14.19 -53.93 4.47
CA PRO A 170 14.00 -55.18 5.18
C PRO A 170 12.88 -55.99 4.52
N LEU A 171 13.14 -57.29 4.30
CA LEU A 171 12.20 -58.17 3.62
C LEU A 171 11.38 -58.98 4.62
N PRO A 172 10.05 -59.07 4.42
CA PRO A 172 9.17 -59.81 5.32
C PRO A 172 9.48 -61.31 5.31
N GLY A 173 9.13 -61.98 6.41
CA GLY A 173 9.18 -63.43 6.52
C GLY A 173 8.29 -64.11 5.47
N GLY A 174 8.85 -65.08 4.74
CA GLY A 174 8.15 -65.76 3.64
C GLY A 174 8.96 -65.81 2.35
N ALA A 175 8.32 -66.20 1.24
CA ALA A 175 8.95 -66.21 -0.08
C ALA A 175 8.11 -65.39 -1.06
N SER A 176 8.73 -64.42 -1.72
CA SER A 176 8.10 -63.55 -2.72
C SER A 176 9.13 -63.03 -3.73
N SER A 177 8.64 -62.27 -4.70
CA SER A 177 9.43 -61.49 -5.65
C SER A 177 8.73 -60.17 -5.94
N PHE A 178 9.49 -59.11 -6.21
CA PHE A 178 8.95 -57.82 -6.65
C PHE A 178 9.97 -57.08 -7.51
N TYR A 179 9.51 -56.01 -8.15
CA TYR A 179 10.36 -55.08 -8.88
C TYR A 179 10.34 -53.70 -8.22
N LEU A 180 11.48 -53.04 -8.20
CA LEU A 180 11.68 -51.71 -7.62
C LEU A 180 12.40 -50.82 -8.64
N ASP A 181 12.06 -49.55 -8.67
CA ASP A 181 12.79 -48.56 -9.47
C ASP A 181 12.79 -47.16 -8.83
N ASN A 182 13.71 -46.30 -9.24
CA ASN A 182 13.77 -44.86 -8.90
C ASN A 182 13.56 -44.52 -7.42
N VAL A 183 14.40 -45.07 -6.53
CA VAL A 183 14.43 -44.64 -5.13
C VAL A 183 14.97 -43.22 -5.09
N SER A 184 14.19 -42.28 -4.57
CA SER A 184 14.47 -40.83 -4.63
C SER A 184 14.03 -40.14 -3.34
N VAL A 185 14.66 -39.01 -2.98
CA VAL A 185 14.05 -38.04 -2.06
C VAL A 185 13.24 -37.02 -2.85
N TYR A 186 12.12 -36.55 -2.30
CA TYR A 186 11.29 -35.51 -2.89
C TYR A 186 11.08 -34.35 -1.93
N GLY A 187 10.95 -33.15 -2.46
CA GLY A 187 10.86 -31.90 -1.71
C GLY A 187 11.94 -30.90 -2.16
N ASP A 188 11.86 -29.67 -1.68
CA ASP A 188 12.55 -28.53 -2.29
C ASP A 188 13.93 -28.24 -1.66
N ALA A 189 14.97 -28.97 -2.09
CA ALA A 189 16.31 -28.94 -1.47
C ALA A 189 17.48 -28.68 -2.44
N GLY A 190 18.02 -27.45 -2.42
CA GLY A 190 19.25 -27.08 -3.12
C GLY A 190 20.54 -27.64 -2.48
N THR A 191 21.46 -28.18 -3.29
CA THR A 191 22.88 -28.38 -2.91
C THR A 191 23.65 -27.07 -3.10
N LEU A 192 24.53 -26.66 -2.16
CA LEU A 192 25.38 -25.49 -2.39
C LEU A 192 26.35 -25.77 -3.53
N PRO A 193 26.22 -25.08 -4.68
CA PRO A 193 27.00 -25.41 -5.86
C PRO A 193 28.42 -24.87 -5.76
N LEU A 194 29.36 -25.45 -6.52
CA LEU A 194 30.66 -24.81 -6.77
C LEU A 194 30.38 -23.49 -7.48
N THR A 195 30.72 -22.35 -6.85
CA THR A 195 30.42 -21.02 -7.40
C THR A 195 31.68 -20.27 -7.82
N VAL A 196 31.56 -19.45 -8.86
CA VAL A 196 32.54 -18.44 -9.29
C VAL A 196 31.93 -17.05 -9.24
N GLN A 197 32.61 -16.10 -8.62
CA GLN A 197 32.15 -14.72 -8.44
C GLN A 197 33.30 -13.72 -8.53
N PHE A 198 33.02 -12.44 -8.72
CA PHE A 198 34.02 -11.39 -8.52
C PHE A 198 34.45 -11.32 -7.05
N ASN A 199 35.71 -10.97 -6.82
CA ASN A 199 36.23 -10.82 -5.45
C ASN A 199 35.81 -9.51 -4.78
N SER A 200 35.26 -8.56 -5.55
CA SER A 200 34.72 -7.27 -5.11
C SER A 200 33.54 -6.89 -6.01
N PRO A 201 32.46 -6.30 -5.48
CA PRO A 201 31.37 -5.76 -6.30
C PRO A 201 31.75 -4.45 -7.01
N THR A 202 32.82 -3.77 -6.56
CA THR A 202 33.30 -2.51 -7.13
C THR A 202 34.81 -2.49 -7.35
N TYR A 203 35.23 -1.77 -8.39
CA TYR A 203 36.62 -1.47 -8.74
C TYR A 203 36.70 0.02 -9.15
N SER A 204 37.87 0.64 -9.08
CA SER A 204 38.04 2.03 -9.51
C SER A 204 39.41 2.23 -10.18
N VAL A 205 39.46 3.13 -11.16
CA VAL A 205 40.66 3.51 -11.90
C VAL A 205 40.54 4.97 -12.33
N ASP A 206 41.65 5.70 -12.33
CA ASP A 206 41.69 7.05 -12.93
C ASP A 206 41.59 6.94 -14.47
N GLU A 207 41.08 7.97 -15.13
CA GLU A 207 41.08 8.08 -16.58
C GLU A 207 42.50 7.92 -17.17
N ALA A 208 42.61 7.35 -18.38
CA ALA A 208 43.86 6.83 -18.98
C ALA A 208 44.59 5.69 -18.22
N GLY A 209 43.99 5.08 -17.20
CA GLY A 209 44.52 3.95 -16.43
C GLY A 209 44.16 2.54 -16.93
N THR A 210 44.62 1.51 -16.20
CA THR A 210 44.28 0.09 -16.46
C THR A 210 43.80 -0.58 -15.17
N ALA A 211 42.55 -1.04 -15.16
CA ALA A 211 41.96 -1.79 -14.04
C ALA A 211 42.28 -3.30 -14.12
N THR A 212 42.51 -3.95 -12.98
CA THR A 212 42.68 -5.42 -12.88
C THR A 212 41.51 -6.04 -12.10
N ILE A 213 40.74 -6.90 -12.75
CA ILE A 213 39.52 -7.52 -12.23
C ILE A 213 39.80 -8.98 -11.85
N ILE A 214 39.37 -9.41 -10.65
CA ILE A 214 39.67 -10.75 -10.11
C ILE A 214 38.36 -11.52 -9.87
N ALA A 215 38.28 -12.74 -10.40
CA ALA A 215 37.23 -13.71 -10.09
C ALA A 215 37.78 -14.85 -9.20
N THR A 216 36.95 -15.33 -8.27
CA THR A 216 37.30 -16.35 -7.27
C THR A 216 36.26 -17.48 -7.23
N LEU A 217 36.72 -18.69 -6.97
CA LEU A 217 35.90 -19.84 -6.63
C LEU A 217 35.66 -19.89 -5.11
N ASN A 218 34.48 -20.36 -4.69
CA ASN A 218 34.17 -20.61 -3.28
C ASN A 218 34.99 -21.78 -2.70
N MET A 219 35.43 -22.71 -3.54
CA MET A 219 36.35 -23.79 -3.18
C MET A 219 37.13 -24.30 -4.40
N THR A 220 38.21 -25.03 -4.18
CA THR A 220 39.03 -25.57 -5.28
C THR A 220 38.30 -26.71 -6.00
N ALA A 221 38.14 -26.59 -7.31
CA ALA A 221 37.66 -27.69 -8.14
C ALA A 221 38.78 -28.71 -8.43
N THR A 222 38.47 -30.01 -8.42
CA THR A 222 39.45 -31.08 -8.72
C THR A 222 39.63 -31.33 -10.22
N TYR A 223 38.83 -30.66 -11.05
CA TYR A 223 38.89 -30.58 -12.51
C TYR A 223 38.88 -29.11 -12.94
N PRO A 224 39.35 -28.76 -14.15
CA PRO A 224 39.31 -27.38 -14.61
C PRO A 224 37.87 -26.91 -14.79
N VAL A 225 37.59 -25.68 -14.35
CA VAL A 225 36.30 -24.99 -14.52
C VAL A 225 36.51 -23.70 -15.28
N SER A 226 35.49 -23.20 -15.96
CA SER A 226 35.62 -21.94 -16.71
C SER A 226 34.37 -21.08 -16.67
N VAL A 227 34.56 -19.78 -16.87
CA VAL A 227 33.49 -18.79 -16.98
C VAL A 227 33.89 -17.75 -18.02
N SER A 228 32.95 -17.31 -18.85
CA SER A 228 33.13 -16.15 -19.72
C SER A 228 33.03 -14.86 -18.91
N TYR A 229 33.75 -13.83 -19.33
CA TYR A 229 33.59 -12.47 -18.83
C TYR A 229 33.38 -11.50 -19.99
N ALA A 230 32.60 -10.47 -19.75
CA ALA A 230 32.42 -9.37 -20.68
C ALA A 230 32.29 -8.06 -19.92
N THR A 231 32.73 -6.99 -20.57
CA THR A 231 32.42 -5.61 -20.20
C THR A 231 31.20 -5.17 -21.00
N ALA A 232 30.39 -4.31 -20.40
CA ALA A 232 29.28 -3.61 -21.03
C ALA A 232 29.26 -2.18 -20.52
N ASP A 233 28.67 -1.30 -21.31
CA ASP A 233 28.58 0.13 -20.98
C ASP A 233 27.72 0.31 -19.73
N GLY A 234 28.20 1.15 -18.80
CA GLY A 234 27.40 1.66 -17.68
C GLY A 234 27.03 3.11 -18.00
N SER A 235 27.56 4.07 -17.23
CA SER A 235 27.64 5.46 -17.72
C SER A 235 28.78 5.66 -18.72
N ALA A 236 29.88 4.89 -18.61
CA ALA A 236 30.98 4.89 -19.58
C ALA A 236 30.64 4.04 -20.81
N THR A 237 31.00 4.52 -21.99
CA THR A 237 30.79 3.95 -23.34
C THR A 237 32.05 3.32 -23.93
N ALA A 238 31.92 2.09 -24.44
CA ALA A 238 33.01 1.36 -25.07
C ALA A 238 33.55 2.06 -26.34
N GLY A 239 34.83 2.40 -26.31
CA GLY A 239 35.57 3.04 -27.40
C GLY A 239 35.61 4.58 -27.32
N ALA A 240 34.82 5.18 -26.43
CA ALA A 240 34.97 6.55 -25.97
C ALA A 240 35.79 6.55 -24.67
N ASP A 241 35.32 5.84 -23.65
CA ASP A 241 35.80 6.02 -22.25
C ASP A 241 36.60 4.79 -21.76
N TYR A 242 36.34 3.63 -22.36
CA TYR A 242 37.10 2.40 -22.09
C TYR A 242 37.18 1.45 -23.28
N THR A 243 38.15 0.53 -23.27
CA THR A 243 38.25 -0.53 -24.29
C THR A 243 37.44 -1.77 -23.89
N ALA A 244 36.36 -2.05 -24.63
CA ALA A 244 35.57 -3.27 -24.43
C ALA A 244 36.43 -4.54 -24.47
N THR A 245 36.37 -5.29 -23.37
CA THR A 245 37.11 -6.53 -23.15
C THR A 245 36.13 -7.67 -22.86
N ALA A 246 36.33 -8.82 -23.53
CA ALA A 246 35.61 -10.06 -23.24
C ALA A 246 36.52 -11.28 -23.46
N GLY A 247 36.27 -12.37 -22.74
CA GLY A 247 37.05 -13.59 -22.85
C GLY A 247 36.55 -14.71 -21.95
N THR A 248 37.35 -15.77 -21.80
CA THR A 248 37.04 -16.90 -20.91
C THR A 248 38.14 -17.06 -19.87
N LEU A 249 37.78 -17.01 -18.59
CA LEU A 249 38.65 -17.39 -17.48
C LEU A 249 38.57 -18.91 -17.31
N ILE A 250 39.72 -19.58 -17.38
CA ILE A 250 39.84 -21.01 -17.08
C ILE A 250 40.57 -21.11 -15.74
N PHE A 251 39.93 -21.73 -14.76
CA PHE A 251 40.51 -22.11 -13.48
C PHE A 251 41.02 -23.54 -13.59
N PRO A 252 42.35 -23.78 -13.67
CA PRO A 252 42.88 -25.13 -13.62
C PRO A 252 42.48 -25.85 -12.33
N ALA A 253 42.45 -27.18 -12.36
CA ALA A 253 42.21 -27.97 -11.16
C ALA A 253 43.10 -27.51 -9.99
N ASN A 254 42.49 -27.33 -8.81
CA ASN A 254 43.09 -26.84 -7.58
C ASN A 254 43.54 -25.38 -7.58
N THR A 255 42.94 -24.53 -8.41
CA THR A 255 43.10 -23.06 -8.34
C THR A 255 41.85 -22.41 -7.78
N LEU A 256 42.01 -21.25 -7.12
CA LEU A 256 40.89 -20.52 -6.52
C LEU A 256 40.61 -19.19 -7.23
N THR A 257 41.58 -18.58 -7.90
CA THR A 257 41.42 -17.23 -8.47
C THR A 257 41.96 -17.14 -9.90
N GLN A 258 41.33 -16.28 -10.69
CA GLN A 258 41.79 -15.83 -12.01
C GLN A 258 41.47 -14.34 -12.21
N SER A 259 42.13 -13.68 -13.16
CA SER A 259 41.95 -12.24 -13.39
C SER A 259 42.04 -11.84 -14.86
N PHE A 260 41.47 -10.69 -15.21
CA PHE A 260 41.63 -10.00 -16.49
C PHE A 260 41.80 -8.48 -16.28
N THR A 261 42.05 -7.71 -17.34
CA THR A 261 42.25 -6.25 -17.28
C THR A 261 41.27 -5.51 -18.19
N VAL A 262 40.97 -4.26 -17.83
CA VAL A 262 40.18 -3.31 -18.64
C VAL A 262 40.99 -2.00 -18.71
N ASP A 263 41.22 -1.49 -19.92
CA ASP A 263 41.96 -0.23 -20.17
C ASP A 263 40.96 0.92 -20.36
N THR A 264 41.19 2.08 -19.71
CA THR A 264 40.39 3.31 -19.90
C THR A 264 41.05 4.25 -20.91
N ILE A 265 40.26 5.15 -21.49
CA ILE A 265 40.65 6.13 -22.51
C ILE A 265 40.51 7.52 -21.89
N ASP A 266 41.34 8.48 -22.32
CA ASP A 266 41.27 9.90 -21.93
C ASP A 266 40.82 10.70 -23.15
N ASP A 267 39.71 11.41 -23.02
CA ASP A 267 39.01 12.05 -24.13
C ASP A 267 38.89 13.59 -24.01
N GLY A 268 39.08 14.12 -22.79
CA GLY A 268 39.17 15.56 -22.48
C GLY A 268 37.84 16.28 -22.26
N ALA A 269 36.76 15.55 -21.99
CA ALA A 269 35.44 16.08 -21.63
C ALA A 269 35.16 15.94 -20.12
N LEU A 270 34.53 16.96 -19.50
CA LEU A 270 33.99 16.80 -18.15
C LEU A 270 32.72 15.96 -18.20
N GLU A 271 32.80 14.74 -17.70
CA GLU A 271 31.76 13.72 -17.72
C GLU A 271 31.48 13.16 -16.32
N GLY A 272 32.30 13.54 -15.32
CA GLY A 272 32.24 13.05 -13.96
C GLY A 272 32.72 11.61 -13.82
N ALA A 273 32.50 11.01 -12.64
CA ALA A 273 32.93 9.63 -12.42
C ALA A 273 31.99 8.64 -13.14
N GLU A 274 32.48 8.03 -14.21
CA GLU A 274 31.70 7.11 -15.03
C GLU A 274 31.85 5.64 -14.62
N THR A 275 30.99 4.76 -15.13
CA THR A 275 30.92 3.35 -14.72
C THR A 275 30.92 2.38 -15.90
N VAL A 276 31.67 1.29 -15.77
CA VAL A 276 31.69 0.15 -16.69
C VAL A 276 31.12 -1.07 -15.99
N LEU A 277 30.15 -1.73 -16.61
CA LEU A 277 29.52 -2.95 -16.09
C LEU A 277 30.35 -4.18 -16.46
N LEU A 278 30.60 -5.04 -15.47
CA LEU A 278 31.36 -6.28 -15.61
C LEU A 278 30.42 -7.45 -15.38
N THR A 279 30.42 -8.44 -16.27
CA THR A 279 29.57 -9.64 -16.14
C THR A 279 30.36 -10.93 -16.27
N LEU A 280 30.01 -11.92 -15.45
CA LEU A 280 30.40 -13.32 -15.62
C LEU A 280 29.25 -14.11 -16.27
N SER A 281 29.56 -14.99 -17.24
CA SER A 281 28.57 -15.75 -18.01
C SER A 281 29.13 -17.12 -18.47
N ASP A 282 28.30 -17.95 -19.11
CA ASP A 282 28.68 -19.27 -19.65
C ASP A 282 29.52 -20.17 -18.69
N PRO A 283 29.09 -20.38 -17.43
CA PRO A 283 29.87 -21.19 -16.52
C PRO A 283 29.89 -22.67 -16.97
N LEU A 284 31.08 -23.28 -16.99
CA LEU A 284 31.29 -24.69 -17.31
C LEU A 284 31.86 -25.42 -16.10
N SER A 285 31.11 -26.42 -15.62
CA SER A 285 31.44 -27.23 -14.44
C SER A 285 31.57 -26.40 -13.14
N VAL A 286 30.91 -25.25 -13.09
CA VAL A 286 30.77 -24.30 -11.97
C VAL A 286 29.42 -23.58 -12.13
N THR A 287 28.95 -22.86 -11.12
CA THR A 287 27.77 -21.99 -11.17
C THR A 287 28.19 -20.55 -10.84
N LEU A 288 27.42 -19.53 -11.22
CA LEU A 288 27.75 -18.16 -10.87
C LEU A 288 27.38 -17.90 -9.39
N GLY A 289 28.30 -17.33 -8.62
CA GLY A 289 28.07 -16.86 -7.25
C GLY A 289 27.76 -15.35 -7.22
N SER A 290 27.54 -14.79 -6.03
CA SER A 290 27.30 -13.35 -5.86
C SER A 290 28.51 -12.66 -5.23
N PRO A 291 29.11 -11.64 -5.87
CA PRO A 291 28.62 -10.94 -7.07
C PRO A 291 29.08 -11.59 -8.40
N SER A 292 28.14 -11.89 -9.31
CA SER A 292 28.43 -12.29 -10.71
C SER A 292 28.45 -11.11 -11.68
N ALA A 293 28.04 -9.94 -11.20
CA ALA A 293 28.18 -8.65 -11.86
C ALA A 293 28.92 -7.69 -10.92
N ALA A 294 29.78 -6.83 -11.46
CA ALA A 294 30.53 -5.82 -10.70
C ALA A 294 30.62 -4.52 -11.50
N THR A 295 30.92 -3.42 -10.82
CA THR A 295 31.06 -2.10 -11.46
C THR A 295 32.49 -1.61 -11.35
N LEU A 296 33.06 -1.12 -12.45
CA LEU A 296 34.32 -0.39 -12.47
C LEU A 296 34.03 1.11 -12.63
N THR A 297 34.44 1.94 -11.67
CA THR A 297 34.33 3.40 -11.76
C THR A 297 35.59 4.01 -12.39
N ILE A 298 35.42 4.78 -13.46
CA ILE A 298 36.41 5.66 -14.07
C ILE A 298 36.28 7.03 -13.39
N VAL A 299 37.38 7.65 -13.00
CA VAL A 299 37.37 9.00 -12.37
C VAL A 299 37.93 10.01 -13.37
N ASP A 300 37.08 10.94 -13.81
CA ASP A 300 37.34 12.05 -14.75
C ASP A 300 38.22 13.17 -14.14
N ASP A 301 38.99 13.86 -14.99
CA ASP A 301 39.93 14.92 -14.63
C ASP A 301 39.63 16.36 -15.14
N GLU A 302 38.45 16.68 -15.72
CA GLU A 302 38.01 18.03 -16.18
C GLU A 302 37.23 18.94 -15.15
N GLN A 303 36.71 20.16 -15.52
CA GLN A 303 36.01 21.14 -14.58
C GLN A 303 34.66 21.76 -15.07
N PRO A 304 33.67 22.05 -14.17
CA PRO A 304 32.30 22.52 -14.52
C PRO A 304 32.13 24.04 -14.77
N SER A 305 31.02 24.42 -15.43
CA SER A 305 30.57 25.81 -15.73
C SER A 305 29.56 26.35 -14.68
N PRO A 306 29.27 27.68 -14.61
CA PRO A 306 28.32 28.28 -13.65
C PRO A 306 26.89 27.72 -13.76
N THR A 307 26.24 27.50 -12.62
CA THR A 307 24.88 26.96 -12.41
C THR A 307 23.74 27.95 -12.73
N THR A 308 22.54 27.40 -12.97
CA THR A 308 21.29 28.03 -13.49
C THR A 308 20.37 28.67 -12.44
N ALA A 309 20.82 28.92 -11.20
CA ALA A 309 19.97 29.56 -10.19
C ALA A 309 19.62 31.01 -10.56
N LYS A 310 18.38 31.44 -10.29
CA LYS A 310 18.05 32.88 -10.33
C LYS A 310 18.94 33.57 -9.30
N LEU A 311 19.82 34.45 -9.77
CA LEU A 311 20.67 35.26 -8.92
C LEU A 311 19.96 36.57 -8.58
N ASP A 312 19.83 36.86 -7.28
CA ASP A 312 19.44 38.19 -6.84
C ASP A 312 20.69 39.01 -6.55
N ILE A 313 20.99 39.95 -7.44
CA ILE A 313 22.26 40.68 -7.42
C ILE A 313 22.27 41.62 -6.21
N VAL A 314 23.20 41.35 -5.29
CA VAL A 314 23.49 42.23 -4.15
C VAL A 314 24.41 43.36 -4.60
N ASP A 315 25.41 43.05 -5.44
CA ASP A 315 26.28 44.05 -6.08
C ASP A 315 26.81 43.58 -7.44
N ASP A 316 26.56 44.36 -8.48
CA ASP A 316 27.10 44.16 -9.84
C ASP A 316 28.41 44.93 -10.09
N TYR A 317 28.85 45.75 -9.13
CA TYR A 317 30.03 46.60 -9.22
C TYR A 317 30.04 47.62 -10.37
N GLU A 318 28.88 47.90 -10.99
CA GLU A 318 28.74 48.87 -12.09
C GLU A 318 28.47 50.31 -11.61
N LEU A 319 28.55 50.53 -10.30
CA LEU A 319 28.45 51.83 -9.66
C LEU A 319 29.64 52.74 -10.01
N THR A 320 29.45 54.06 -9.96
CA THR A 320 30.52 55.03 -10.30
C THR A 320 31.50 55.33 -9.15
N GLU A 321 31.17 54.97 -7.91
CA GLU A 321 31.97 55.25 -6.71
C GLU A 321 31.66 54.25 -5.58
N LEU A 322 32.69 53.81 -4.84
CA LEU A 322 32.55 53.04 -3.60
C LEU A 322 32.33 53.99 -2.42
N VAL A 323 31.10 54.06 -1.91
CA VAL A 323 30.72 54.99 -0.84
C VAL A 323 31.08 54.42 0.54
N SER A 324 31.66 55.25 1.41
CA SER A 324 31.99 54.89 2.79
C SER A 324 31.43 55.93 3.77
N GLY A 325 31.04 55.48 4.96
CA GLY A 325 30.36 56.31 5.95
C GLY A 325 30.58 55.86 7.39
N MET A 326 29.88 56.52 8.33
CA MET A 326 29.97 56.22 9.77
C MET A 326 28.58 56.24 10.40
N ASP A 327 28.17 55.12 11.01
CA ASP A 327 27.03 55.08 11.93
C ASP A 327 27.53 55.24 13.37
N GLY A 328 27.49 56.49 13.85
CA GLY A 328 28.10 56.86 15.13
C GLY A 328 29.61 56.68 15.14
N SER A 329 30.11 55.58 15.73
CA SER A 329 31.53 55.21 15.76
C SER A 329 31.88 53.98 14.91
N VAL A 330 30.90 53.43 14.19
CA VAL A 330 31.04 52.22 13.37
C VAL A 330 31.23 52.61 11.91
N SER A 331 32.20 52.00 11.23
CA SER A 331 32.39 52.16 9.79
C SER A 331 31.30 51.40 9.03
N ILE A 332 30.68 52.04 8.03
CA ILE A 332 29.66 51.44 7.16
C ILE A 332 29.94 51.77 5.69
N GLY A 333 29.28 51.07 4.76
CA GLY A 333 29.62 51.09 3.34
C GLY A 333 30.92 50.29 3.08
N TRP A 334 31.77 50.80 2.18
CA TRP A 334 32.98 50.12 1.74
C TRP A 334 34.21 50.53 2.57
N PHE A 335 34.86 49.60 3.27
CA PHE A 335 36.11 49.88 4.01
C PHE A 335 37.04 48.66 4.09
N THR A 336 38.32 48.90 4.37
CA THR A 336 39.34 47.83 4.43
C THR A 336 39.74 47.46 5.85
N PHE A 337 40.26 46.23 6.01
CA PHE A 337 40.83 45.72 7.24
C PHE A 337 42.17 45.02 6.97
N ASN A 338 43.09 45.06 7.94
CA ASN A 338 44.39 44.39 7.82
C ASN A 338 45.08 44.24 9.17
N ALA A 339 45.94 43.21 9.27
CA ALA A 339 46.90 43.08 10.34
C ALA A 339 47.93 44.24 10.32
N PRO A 340 48.58 44.57 11.45
CA PRO A 340 49.46 45.75 11.57
C PRO A 340 50.63 45.81 10.58
N THR A 341 51.03 44.68 10.02
CA THR A 341 52.16 44.50 9.11
C THR A 341 51.74 44.13 7.68
N ALA A 342 50.44 43.89 7.46
CA ALA A 342 49.82 43.66 6.16
C ALA A 342 49.26 44.97 5.57
N ALA A 343 48.89 44.96 4.28
CA ALA A 343 48.21 46.07 3.63
C ALA A 343 46.97 45.60 2.84
N ALA A 344 45.94 46.45 2.77
CA ALA A 344 44.70 46.23 2.02
C ALA A 344 44.23 47.52 1.31
N GLY A 345 43.69 47.41 0.10
CA GLY A 345 43.07 48.51 -0.66
C GLY A 345 42.04 48.00 -1.67
N ILE A 346 40.98 48.76 -1.93
CA ILE A 346 39.93 48.43 -2.91
C ILE A 346 39.74 49.55 -3.95
N THR A 347 39.47 49.18 -5.20
CA THR A 347 39.16 50.10 -6.30
C THR A 347 38.24 49.44 -7.32
N LEU A 348 37.36 50.19 -7.97
CA LEU A 348 36.62 49.73 -9.15
C LEU A 348 37.52 49.86 -10.40
N THR A 349 37.63 48.78 -11.16
CA THR A 349 38.50 48.69 -12.33
C THR A 349 37.69 48.25 -13.55
N GLN A 350 37.67 49.08 -14.58
CA GLN A 350 37.02 48.75 -15.85
C GLN A 350 37.89 47.76 -16.63
N VAL A 351 37.34 46.57 -16.90
CA VAL A 351 38.01 45.55 -17.72
C VAL A 351 37.73 45.87 -19.20
N VAL A 352 38.71 45.61 -20.07
CA VAL A 352 38.59 45.76 -21.53
C VAL A 352 39.12 44.51 -22.19
N THR A 353 38.80 44.28 -23.46
CA THR A 353 39.00 43.02 -24.20
C THR A 353 40.46 42.50 -24.29
N ASP A 354 41.45 43.29 -23.85
CA ASP A 354 42.89 42.95 -23.81
C ASP A 354 43.53 43.18 -22.42
N GLY A 355 42.73 43.36 -21.36
CA GLY A 355 43.18 43.63 -19.98
C GLY A 355 43.58 42.40 -19.17
N VAL A 356 44.27 42.60 -18.04
CA VAL A 356 44.45 41.60 -16.99
C VAL A 356 43.78 42.16 -15.71
N PRO A 357 42.73 41.51 -15.18
CA PRO A 357 42.20 40.21 -15.58
C PRO A 357 41.50 40.28 -16.93
N ALA A 358 41.39 39.13 -17.61
CA ALA A 358 40.52 38.98 -18.76
C ALA A 358 39.05 39.21 -18.33
N PRO A 359 38.10 39.37 -19.25
CA PRO A 359 36.69 39.42 -18.90
C PRO A 359 36.16 38.13 -18.28
N ILE A 360 35.09 38.20 -17.47
CA ILE A 360 34.27 37.02 -17.16
C ILE A 360 33.46 36.60 -18.42
N PRO A 361 33.16 35.31 -18.61
CA PRO A 361 32.34 34.82 -19.73
C PRO A 361 30.97 35.52 -19.85
N ASP A 362 30.46 35.66 -21.07
CA ASP A 362 29.08 36.09 -21.41
C ASP A 362 28.57 37.44 -20.84
N THR A 363 29.45 38.39 -20.52
CA THR A 363 29.06 39.74 -20.04
C THR A 363 28.89 40.80 -21.14
N GLU A 364 27.94 41.74 -20.93
CA GLU A 364 27.78 42.93 -21.78
C GLU A 364 28.93 43.94 -21.57
N TRP A 365 29.34 44.64 -22.64
CA TRP A 365 30.54 45.48 -22.64
C TRP A 365 30.24 46.98 -22.58
N PRO A 366 30.99 47.77 -21.77
CA PRO A 366 32.12 47.40 -20.89
C PRO A 366 31.73 46.97 -19.46
N ASN A 367 32.53 46.08 -18.85
CA ASN A 367 32.32 45.50 -17.51
C ASN A 367 33.26 46.10 -16.44
N THR A 368 32.74 46.40 -15.25
CA THR A 368 33.46 46.99 -14.11
C THR A 368 33.57 45.97 -12.98
N VAL A 369 34.79 45.66 -12.54
CA VAL A 369 35.01 44.70 -11.45
C VAL A 369 35.56 45.36 -10.19
N LEU A 370 35.32 44.77 -9.03
CA LEU A 370 35.96 45.17 -7.79
C LEU A 370 37.37 44.56 -7.69
N GLN A 371 38.40 45.42 -7.64
CA GLN A 371 39.78 45.01 -7.41
C GLN A 371 40.16 45.16 -5.94
N MET A 372 40.59 44.05 -5.32
CA MET A 372 41.16 44.00 -3.97
C MET A 372 42.68 43.81 -4.04
N ASN A 373 43.43 44.78 -3.54
CA ASN A 373 44.90 44.73 -3.46
C ASN A 373 45.33 44.40 -2.02
N THR A 374 46.08 43.32 -1.84
CA THR A 374 46.57 42.87 -0.52
C THR A 374 48.08 42.61 -0.53
N GLU A 375 48.75 42.85 0.60
CA GLU A 375 50.15 42.42 0.84
C GLU A 375 50.20 41.65 2.16
N ILE A 376 50.39 40.32 2.08
CA ILE A 376 50.19 39.39 3.21
C ILE A 376 51.37 38.43 3.36
N ASP A 377 51.99 38.45 4.54
CA ASP A 377 53.01 37.48 4.98
C ASP A 377 52.38 36.32 5.77
N THR A 378 53.17 35.28 6.07
CA THR A 378 52.67 34.09 6.78
C THR A 378 52.10 34.43 8.16
N GLY A 379 50.86 34.04 8.41
CA GLY A 379 50.12 34.29 9.64
C GLY A 379 49.45 35.65 9.73
N GLU A 380 49.46 36.45 8.65
CA GLU A 380 48.78 37.75 8.56
C GLU A 380 47.49 37.66 7.74
N TRP A 381 46.68 38.72 7.80
CA TRP A 381 45.39 38.81 7.13
C TRP A 381 45.10 40.24 6.64
N ALA A 382 44.38 40.36 5.53
CA ALA A 382 43.95 41.63 4.94
C ALA A 382 42.73 41.43 4.03
N GLY A 383 41.88 42.44 3.88
CA GLY A 383 40.66 42.38 3.07
C GLY A 383 39.80 43.64 3.13
N PHE A 384 38.53 43.52 2.74
CA PHE A 384 37.53 44.59 2.79
C PHE A 384 36.18 44.11 3.34
N VAL A 385 35.38 45.04 3.83
CA VAL A 385 33.97 44.86 4.22
C VAL A 385 33.09 45.77 3.37
N HIS A 386 31.96 45.23 2.90
CA HIS A 386 30.81 45.98 2.44
C HIS A 386 29.71 45.85 3.51
N ALA A 387 29.55 46.87 4.34
CA ALA A 387 28.49 46.94 5.34
C ALA A 387 27.30 47.74 4.79
N PHE A 388 26.13 47.11 4.71
CA PHE A 388 24.95 47.69 4.07
C PHE A 388 24.50 48.97 4.78
N ALA A 389 24.20 50.00 4.00
CA ALA A 389 23.81 51.30 4.53
C ALA A 389 22.72 51.94 3.68
N ASN A 390 22.01 52.91 4.27
CA ASN A 390 21.09 53.75 3.51
C ASN A 390 21.82 54.56 2.42
N ASP A 391 21.06 55.14 1.48
CA ASP A 391 21.60 55.95 0.36
C ASP A 391 22.48 57.13 0.78
N ALA A 392 22.45 57.55 2.06
CA ALA A 392 23.28 58.61 2.62
C ALA A 392 24.56 58.09 3.33
N ALA A 393 24.71 56.77 3.47
CA ALA A 393 25.77 56.07 4.22
C ALA A 393 25.92 56.55 5.68
N ASP A 394 24.81 56.88 6.34
CA ASP A 394 24.79 57.41 7.73
C ASP A 394 24.14 56.44 8.73
N THR A 395 23.63 55.29 8.28
CA THR A 395 22.96 54.28 9.12
C THR A 395 23.21 52.88 8.59
N TRP A 396 23.58 51.96 9.47
CA TRP A 396 23.75 50.54 9.14
C TRP A 396 22.37 49.89 9.00
N THR A 397 22.01 49.41 7.81
CA THR A 397 20.68 48.86 7.51
C THR A 397 20.78 47.39 7.11
N PRO A 398 19.96 46.49 7.67
CA PRO A 398 20.00 45.09 7.29
C PRO A 398 19.22 44.80 6.00
N GLN A 399 19.51 43.64 5.42
CA GLN A 399 18.71 42.95 4.41
C GLN A 399 18.21 41.61 4.97
N ASP A 400 17.15 41.08 4.39
CA ASP A 400 16.64 39.74 4.73
C ASP A 400 17.09 38.77 3.63
N TRP A 401 17.91 37.79 4.01
CA TRP A 401 18.45 36.75 3.13
C TRP A 401 17.88 35.36 3.46
N SER A 402 16.84 35.24 4.30
CA SER A 402 16.32 33.93 4.73
C SER A 402 15.64 33.12 3.60
N GLY A 403 15.26 33.76 2.49
CA GLY A 403 14.66 33.12 1.31
C GLY A 403 15.66 32.57 0.28
N TYR A 404 16.96 32.59 0.57
CA TYR A 404 18.03 32.24 -0.37
C TYR A 404 18.88 31.07 0.15
N GLU A 405 19.48 30.29 -0.74
CA GLU A 405 20.23 29.08 -0.39
C GLU A 405 21.72 29.33 -0.13
N GLY A 406 22.25 30.43 -0.66
CA GLY A 406 23.65 30.77 -0.57
C GLY A 406 24.01 32.06 -1.29
N VAL A 407 25.31 32.24 -1.52
CA VAL A 407 25.87 33.37 -2.27
C VAL A 407 26.62 32.87 -3.49
N ALA A 408 26.56 33.65 -4.57
CA ALA A 408 27.29 33.40 -5.80
C ALA A 408 28.15 34.61 -6.19
N PHE A 409 29.32 34.37 -6.76
CA PHE A 409 30.21 35.42 -7.27
C PHE A 409 31.30 34.86 -8.19
N TRP A 410 31.85 35.74 -9.02
CA TRP A 410 33.09 35.46 -9.75
C TRP A 410 34.30 35.94 -8.95
N LEU A 411 35.35 35.11 -8.90
CA LEU A 411 36.61 35.43 -8.24
C LEU A 411 37.80 35.09 -9.14
N TYR A 412 38.70 36.06 -9.31
CA TYR A 412 39.95 35.86 -10.02
C TYR A 412 41.06 35.45 -9.04
N GLY A 413 41.49 34.17 -9.12
CA GLY A 413 42.54 33.58 -8.30
C GLY A 413 43.94 33.79 -8.87
N ASN A 414 44.94 33.74 -7.99
CA ASN A 414 46.36 33.94 -8.33
C ASN A 414 47.22 32.69 -8.09
N ASN A 415 46.62 31.57 -7.63
CA ASN A 415 47.25 30.29 -7.33
C ASN A 415 48.45 30.42 -6.39
N THR A 416 48.25 31.12 -5.28
CA THR A 416 49.34 31.44 -4.35
C THR A 416 49.53 30.37 -3.29
N GLY A 417 48.64 29.37 -3.22
CA GLY A 417 48.63 28.29 -2.24
C GLY A 417 48.23 28.75 -0.83
N GLY A 418 47.78 30.00 -0.70
CA GLY A 418 47.22 30.58 0.52
C GLY A 418 45.72 30.32 0.64
N THR A 419 45.08 30.99 1.60
CA THR A 419 43.63 30.87 1.83
C THR A 419 42.97 32.23 1.62
N LEU A 420 42.02 32.31 0.69
CA LEU A 420 41.05 33.41 0.61
C LEU A 420 39.86 33.07 1.52
N PHE A 421 39.08 34.06 1.92
CA PHE A 421 37.86 33.81 2.69
C PHE A 421 36.79 34.84 2.35
N LEU A 422 35.55 34.43 2.54
CA LEU A 422 34.36 35.27 2.52
C LEU A 422 33.71 35.22 3.90
N ASP A 423 33.59 36.36 4.56
CA ASP A 423 32.75 36.52 5.76
C ASP A 423 31.38 37.11 5.36
N ILE A 424 30.30 36.62 5.94
CA ILE A 424 28.98 37.28 5.94
C ILE A 424 28.68 37.81 7.34
N LEU A 425 27.99 38.95 7.41
CA LEU A 425 27.70 39.66 8.66
C LEU A 425 26.21 39.52 8.98
N ASP A 426 25.87 38.75 10.01
CA ASP A 426 24.49 38.49 10.46
C ASP A 426 24.29 39.07 11.88
N ASN A 427 23.06 39.47 12.22
CA ASN A 427 22.57 39.88 13.55
C ASN A 427 23.45 40.85 14.37
N ARG A 428 22.80 41.84 15.00
CA ARG A 428 23.47 42.77 15.93
C ARG A 428 22.72 42.89 17.24
N ASN A 429 23.39 43.27 18.33
CA ASN A 429 22.65 43.52 19.56
C ASN A 429 21.71 44.74 19.37
N PRO A 430 20.43 44.64 19.74
CA PRO A 430 19.47 45.73 19.55
C PRO A 430 19.95 47.04 20.19
N GLY A 431 20.10 48.09 19.36
CA GLY A 431 20.54 49.42 19.80
C GLY A 431 22.05 49.59 20.04
N SER A 432 22.87 48.65 19.57
CA SER A 432 24.33 48.74 19.63
C SER A 432 24.90 49.96 18.89
N THR A 433 25.95 50.56 19.46
CA THR A 433 26.73 51.65 18.86
C THR A 433 28.16 51.22 18.48
N SER A 434 28.45 49.92 18.50
CA SER A 434 29.74 49.30 18.15
C SER A 434 29.55 48.28 17.02
N ASP A 435 30.63 47.89 16.35
CA ASP A 435 30.62 46.74 15.43
C ASP A 435 30.55 45.46 16.27
N ASP A 436 29.34 44.92 16.38
CA ASP A 436 28.99 43.70 17.08
C ASP A 436 28.16 42.75 16.20
N ALA A 437 28.34 42.84 14.88
CA ALA A 437 27.75 41.88 13.95
C ALA A 437 28.39 40.49 14.14
N GLU A 438 27.59 39.44 14.09
CA GLU A 438 28.12 38.08 13.96
C GLU A 438 28.78 37.90 12.62
N ARG A 439 29.88 37.15 12.59
CA ARG A 439 30.59 36.83 11.36
C ARG A 439 30.60 35.34 11.15
N PHE A 440 30.21 34.93 9.96
CA PHE A 440 30.34 33.55 9.51
C PHE A 440 31.23 33.53 8.28
N SER A 441 32.13 32.56 8.19
CA SER A 441 33.25 32.54 7.25
C SER A 441 33.32 31.22 6.52
N VAL A 442 33.62 31.30 5.23
CA VAL A 442 34.03 30.16 4.40
C VAL A 442 35.45 30.39 3.91
N ASP A 443 36.27 29.34 3.97
CA ASP A 443 37.65 29.37 3.48
C ASP A 443 37.70 28.85 2.03
N ILE A 444 38.35 29.60 1.16
CA ILE A 444 38.52 29.32 -0.26
C ILE A 444 40.02 29.10 -0.53
N PRO A 445 40.47 27.87 -0.83
CA PRO A 445 41.85 27.62 -1.23
C PRO A 445 42.22 28.40 -2.51
N ASP A 446 43.32 29.15 -2.50
CA ASP A 446 43.83 29.83 -3.69
C ASP A 446 44.77 28.89 -4.47
N ASP A 447 44.18 27.84 -5.06
CA ASP A 447 44.87 26.81 -5.86
C ASP A 447 44.67 26.97 -7.39
N PHE A 448 44.11 28.09 -7.81
CA PHE A 448 43.66 28.32 -9.18
C PHE A 448 44.11 29.67 -9.74
N SER A 449 44.31 29.74 -11.06
CA SER A 449 44.71 30.96 -11.76
C SER A 449 43.64 31.37 -12.75
N GLY A 450 43.18 32.62 -12.71
CA GLY A 450 42.11 33.10 -13.57
C GLY A 450 40.76 33.20 -12.86
N TRP A 451 39.71 33.52 -13.62
CA TRP A 451 38.35 33.54 -13.10
C TRP A 451 37.85 32.14 -12.78
N ARG A 452 37.23 32.01 -11.62
CA ARG A 452 36.44 30.85 -11.20
C ARG A 452 35.12 31.37 -10.65
N TYR A 453 34.03 30.71 -11.03
CA TYR A 453 32.72 30.96 -10.46
C TYR A 453 32.60 30.19 -9.14
N PHE A 454 32.03 30.83 -8.14
CA PHE A 454 31.76 30.23 -6.84
C PHE A 454 30.28 30.37 -6.53
N GLU A 455 29.68 29.25 -6.14
CA GLU A 455 28.38 29.18 -5.48
C GLU A 455 28.61 28.53 -4.12
N ILE A 456 28.26 29.23 -3.04
CA ILE A 456 28.54 28.79 -1.67
C ILE A 456 27.23 28.77 -0.88
N PRO A 457 26.72 27.58 -0.51
CA PRO A 457 25.55 27.45 0.35
C PRO A 457 25.77 28.10 1.71
N PHE A 458 24.72 28.67 2.31
CA PHE A 458 24.82 29.26 3.65
C PHE A 458 25.26 28.25 4.73
N GLY A 459 24.97 26.95 4.53
CA GLY A 459 25.39 25.87 5.43
C GLY A 459 26.91 25.69 5.53
N ASP A 460 27.68 26.15 4.54
CA ASP A 460 29.15 26.03 4.54
C ASP A 460 29.83 27.14 5.36
N PHE A 461 29.07 28.16 5.76
CA PHE A 461 29.60 29.28 6.53
C PHE A 461 29.74 28.92 8.00
N ASN A 462 30.98 28.97 8.48
CA ASN A 462 31.30 28.63 9.86
C ASN A 462 31.42 29.88 10.72
N ARG A 463 30.79 29.87 11.91
CA ARG A 463 30.86 31.01 12.82
C ARG A 463 32.30 31.35 13.22
N LYS A 464 32.67 32.63 13.09
CA LYS A 464 33.98 33.18 13.38
C LYS A 464 33.92 34.10 14.59
N ASP A 465 34.38 33.60 15.74
CA ASP A 465 34.43 34.41 16.98
C ASP A 465 35.64 35.37 16.96
N ILE A 466 35.34 36.66 16.79
CA ILE A 466 36.32 37.75 16.81
C ILE A 466 36.32 38.53 18.14
N GLY A 467 35.55 38.09 19.14
CA GLY A 467 35.49 38.73 20.45
C GLY A 467 34.84 40.12 20.48
N ASN A 468 33.99 40.42 19.51
CA ASN A 468 33.27 41.70 19.38
C ASN A 468 31.97 41.80 20.21
N GLY A 469 31.57 40.70 20.89
CA GLY A 469 30.40 40.69 21.77
C GLY A 469 29.06 40.53 21.06
N ALA A 470 29.07 39.92 19.88
CA ALA A 470 27.88 39.64 19.08
C ALA A 470 26.90 38.64 19.77
N PRO A 471 25.60 38.63 19.40
CA PRO A 471 24.51 37.91 20.09
C PRO A 471 24.73 36.40 20.35
N ASN A 472 25.48 35.74 19.47
CA ASN A 472 25.72 34.30 19.38
C ASN A 472 24.43 33.46 19.27
N ASP A 473 23.56 33.79 18.31
CA ASP A 473 22.27 33.13 18.07
C ASP A 473 22.23 32.21 16.83
N GLY A 474 23.33 32.11 16.08
CA GLY A 474 23.42 31.28 14.88
C GLY A 474 23.29 32.11 13.61
N LEU A 475 23.37 31.47 12.44
CA LEU A 475 23.19 32.16 11.17
C LEU A 475 21.69 32.17 10.85
N THR A 476 21.02 33.29 11.14
CA THR A 476 19.57 33.42 11.00
C THR A 476 19.15 33.94 9.63
N LEU A 477 20.04 34.64 8.92
CA LEU A 477 19.81 35.25 7.60
C LEU A 477 18.76 36.36 7.55
N THR A 478 17.95 36.54 8.60
CA THR A 478 16.87 37.55 8.65
C THR A 478 17.36 38.99 8.86
N GLU A 479 18.60 39.17 9.34
CA GLU A 479 19.17 40.49 9.62
C GLU A 479 20.62 40.59 9.10
N MET A 480 20.80 40.46 7.78
CA MET A 480 22.11 40.53 7.14
C MET A 480 22.60 41.96 7.01
N HIS A 481 23.76 42.24 7.61
CA HIS A 481 24.37 43.56 7.72
C HIS A 481 25.50 43.81 6.72
N GLY A 482 25.91 42.81 5.94
CA GLY A 482 26.94 42.97 4.92
C GLY A 482 27.74 41.70 4.65
N TYR A 483 28.81 41.85 3.87
CA TYR A 483 29.79 40.79 3.60
C TYR A 483 31.22 41.34 3.56
N ALA A 484 32.22 40.46 3.61
CA ALA A 484 33.62 40.82 3.59
C ALA A 484 34.45 39.78 2.84
N PHE A 485 35.35 40.21 1.96
CA PHE A 485 36.35 39.32 1.38
C PHE A 485 37.73 39.61 1.96
N GLY A 486 38.50 38.56 2.20
CA GLY A 486 39.86 38.70 2.66
C GLY A 486 40.73 37.51 2.31
N ALA A 487 41.97 37.59 2.76
CA ALA A 487 42.99 36.57 2.58
C ALA A 487 43.75 36.34 3.89
N PHE A 488 44.17 35.10 4.12
CA PHE A 488 44.98 34.67 5.24
C PHE A 488 46.23 33.92 4.74
N GLY A 489 47.40 34.38 5.15
CA GLY A 489 48.69 33.83 4.73
C GLY A 489 49.03 32.51 5.42
N SER A 490 48.36 31.40 5.08
CA SER A 490 48.83 30.06 5.48
C SER A 490 50.22 29.74 4.92
N VAL A 491 50.57 30.38 3.79
CA VAL A 491 51.90 30.48 3.17
C VAL A 491 52.22 31.96 2.84
N PRO A 492 53.46 32.35 2.51
CA PRO A 492 53.76 33.72 2.07
C PRO A 492 53.04 34.06 0.76
N MET A 493 52.08 34.97 0.82
CA MET A 493 51.25 35.39 -0.32
C MET A 493 51.84 36.61 -1.05
N GLY A 494 52.50 37.52 -0.33
CA GLY A 494 53.09 38.73 -0.90
C GLY A 494 52.05 39.72 -1.43
N ALA A 495 52.45 40.61 -2.34
CA ALA A 495 51.55 41.59 -2.95
C ALA A 495 50.73 40.96 -4.08
N GLN A 496 49.40 41.07 -4.01
CA GLN A 496 48.44 40.44 -4.92
C GLN A 496 47.29 41.38 -5.26
N ALA A 497 46.68 41.14 -6.43
CA ALA A 497 45.45 41.78 -6.86
C ALA A 497 44.43 40.67 -7.19
N ASN A 498 43.39 40.57 -6.36
CA ASN A 498 42.24 39.68 -6.60
C ASN A 498 41.09 40.52 -7.15
N TYR A 499 40.28 39.94 -8.02
CA TYR A 499 39.15 40.62 -8.66
C TYR A 499 37.87 39.86 -8.35
N ILE A 500 36.81 40.59 -8.01
CA ILE A 500 35.49 40.05 -7.67
C ILE A 500 34.46 40.72 -8.56
N ASP A 501 33.49 39.94 -9.02
CA ASP A 501 32.39 40.43 -9.84
C ASP A 501 31.08 39.70 -9.51
N GLN A 502 29.94 40.36 -9.78
CA GLN A 502 28.56 39.85 -9.60
C GLN A 502 28.32 39.14 -8.27
N PHE A 503 28.40 39.85 -7.15
CA PHE A 503 28.05 39.26 -5.85
C PHE A 503 26.52 39.18 -5.72
N ALA A 504 26.00 37.97 -5.59
CA ALA A 504 24.57 37.70 -5.66
C ALA A 504 24.12 36.67 -4.62
N LEU A 505 22.81 36.61 -4.38
CA LEU A 505 22.16 35.57 -3.61
C LEU A 505 21.58 34.52 -4.55
N VAL A 506 21.73 33.26 -4.16
CA VAL A 506 21.17 32.11 -4.88
C VAL A 506 19.71 31.97 -4.46
N VAL A 507 18.77 32.32 -5.35
CA VAL A 507 17.34 32.20 -5.05
C VAL A 507 16.97 30.73 -4.96
N ARG A 508 16.26 30.38 -3.88
CA ARG A 508 15.72 29.04 -3.67
C ARG A 508 14.73 28.67 -4.77
N VAL A 509 14.97 27.52 -5.41
CA VAL A 509 14.11 26.94 -6.43
C VAL A 509 13.69 25.52 -6.02
N THR A 510 12.48 25.14 -6.37
CA THR A 510 12.01 23.75 -6.26
C THR A 510 11.64 23.30 -7.66
N THR A 511 12.40 22.33 -8.17
CA THR A 511 12.17 21.75 -9.49
C THR A 511 10.81 21.06 -9.51
N VAL A 512 9.97 21.48 -10.45
CA VAL A 512 8.71 20.82 -10.78
C VAL A 512 8.96 19.82 -11.90
N ASP A 513 9.83 20.18 -12.85
CA ASP A 513 10.21 19.36 -14.00
C ASP A 513 11.61 19.73 -14.48
N ASP A 514 12.51 18.75 -14.56
CA ASP A 514 13.82 18.89 -15.20
C ASP A 514 13.87 18.27 -16.60
N TYR A 515 12.80 17.61 -17.04
CA TYR A 515 12.69 16.96 -18.35
C TYR A 515 13.73 15.84 -18.62
N GLU A 516 14.40 15.33 -17.59
CA GLU A 516 15.40 14.26 -17.68
C GLU A 516 14.79 12.84 -17.64
N LEU A 517 13.46 12.75 -17.68
CA LEU A 517 12.75 11.48 -17.82
C LEU A 517 13.00 10.84 -19.19
N THR A 518 12.84 9.52 -19.28
CA THR A 518 12.96 8.81 -20.58
C THR A 518 11.66 8.81 -21.38
N THR A 519 10.53 9.14 -20.74
CA THR A 519 9.20 9.16 -21.34
C THR A 519 8.37 10.30 -20.74
N LEU A 520 7.28 10.67 -21.43
CA LEU A 520 6.28 11.64 -20.96
C LEU A 520 4.98 10.86 -20.65
N PRO A 521 4.76 10.43 -19.38
CA PRO A 521 3.61 9.61 -19.01
C PRO A 521 2.29 10.36 -19.20
N ALA A 522 1.25 9.67 -19.66
CA ALA A 522 -0.07 10.26 -19.85
C ALA A 522 -1.13 9.26 -19.43
N GLY A 523 -2.18 9.74 -18.77
CA GLY A 523 -3.25 8.92 -18.20
C GLY A 523 -4.60 9.61 -18.29
N MET A 524 -5.60 9.01 -17.65
CA MET A 524 -6.95 9.57 -17.55
C MET A 524 -7.49 9.41 -16.12
N ASP A 525 -7.77 10.53 -15.45
CA ASP A 525 -8.55 10.56 -14.21
C ASP A 525 -10.03 10.69 -14.58
N GLY A 526 -10.70 9.54 -14.73
CA GLY A 526 -12.05 9.44 -15.28
C GLY A 526 -12.16 9.99 -16.70
N SER A 527 -12.63 11.23 -16.84
CA SER A 527 -12.76 11.92 -18.13
C SER A 527 -11.69 13.00 -18.37
N ALA A 528 -10.93 13.36 -17.34
CA ALA A 528 -9.85 14.32 -17.42
C ALA A 528 -8.57 13.65 -17.93
N SER A 529 -7.86 14.29 -18.86
CA SER A 529 -6.51 13.87 -19.21
C SER A 529 -5.54 14.33 -18.12
N ILE A 530 -4.64 13.44 -17.70
CA ILE A 530 -3.61 13.68 -16.68
C ILE A 530 -2.22 13.31 -17.23
N GLY A 531 -1.16 13.75 -16.56
CA GLY A 531 0.20 13.66 -17.08
C GLY A 531 0.41 14.64 -18.24
N TRP A 532 1.08 14.18 -19.30
CA TRP A 532 1.49 15.00 -20.44
C TRP A 532 0.54 14.86 -21.64
N PHE A 533 -0.13 15.95 -22.03
CA PHE A 533 -1.01 15.94 -23.19
C PHE A 533 -1.03 17.27 -23.95
N THR A 534 -1.39 17.22 -25.24
CA THR A 534 -1.41 18.40 -26.12
C THR A 534 -2.81 18.94 -26.34
N PHE A 535 -2.90 20.23 -26.65
CA PHE A 535 -4.14 20.90 -27.05
C PHE A 535 -3.90 21.80 -28.26
N ASN A 536 -4.93 21.99 -29.09
CA ASN A 536 -4.86 22.91 -30.22
C ASN A 536 -6.24 23.29 -30.78
N ALA A 537 -6.30 24.45 -31.42
CA ALA A 537 -7.42 24.84 -32.27
C ALA A 537 -7.55 23.88 -33.48
N PRO A 538 -8.74 23.71 -34.07
CA PRO A 538 -8.98 22.71 -35.14
C PRO A 538 -8.12 22.82 -36.41
N ALA A 539 -7.50 23.98 -36.66
CA ALA A 539 -6.63 24.24 -37.80
C ALA A 539 -5.15 24.45 -37.42
N ALA A 540 -4.82 24.34 -36.13
CA ALA A 540 -3.48 24.37 -35.57
C ALA A 540 -3.01 22.95 -35.23
N SER A 541 -1.74 22.79 -34.85
CA SER A 541 -1.21 21.52 -34.33
C SER A 541 -0.22 21.74 -33.19
N ALA A 542 -0.14 20.78 -32.27
CA ALA A 542 0.85 20.71 -31.21
C ALA A 542 1.42 19.27 -31.11
N GLY A 543 2.71 19.17 -30.79
CA GLY A 543 3.40 17.93 -30.46
C GLY A 543 4.49 18.21 -29.44
N ILE A 544 4.74 17.26 -28.55
CA ILE A 544 5.81 17.32 -27.53
C ILE A 544 6.67 16.07 -27.60
N THR A 545 7.97 16.23 -27.45
CA THR A 545 8.96 15.14 -27.38
C THR A 545 10.14 15.55 -26.53
N LEU A 546 10.76 14.60 -25.83
CA LEU A 546 12.05 14.84 -25.17
C LEU A 546 13.18 14.72 -26.20
N THR A 547 14.17 15.62 -26.16
CA THR A 547 15.28 15.68 -27.12
C THR A 547 16.54 16.17 -26.43
N GLN A 548 17.68 15.56 -26.75
CA GLN A 548 18.97 15.97 -26.19
C GLN A 548 19.57 17.16 -26.93
N THR A 549 20.13 18.12 -26.18
CA THR A 549 20.93 19.21 -26.74
C THR A 549 22.30 18.70 -27.19
N ILE A 550 22.77 19.14 -28.36
CA ILE A 550 24.08 18.75 -28.91
C ILE A 550 24.84 19.98 -29.44
N THR A 551 26.17 19.91 -29.46
CA THR A 551 27.09 21.03 -29.69
C THR A 551 27.12 21.65 -31.11
N ASP A 552 26.33 21.14 -32.06
CA ASP A 552 26.43 21.52 -33.49
C ASP A 552 25.06 21.65 -34.23
N SER A 553 23.92 21.66 -33.51
CA SER A 553 22.59 21.87 -34.10
C SER A 553 21.58 22.36 -33.06
N PRO A 554 20.62 23.25 -33.40
CA PRO A 554 19.56 23.64 -32.48
C PRO A 554 18.73 22.41 -32.02
N PRO A 555 18.36 22.32 -30.72
CA PRO A 555 18.72 23.28 -29.68
C PRO A 555 20.20 23.14 -29.28
N GLU A 556 20.88 24.29 -29.23
CA GLU A 556 22.20 24.40 -28.62
C GLU A 556 22.11 23.99 -27.14
N PRO A 557 23.22 23.59 -26.48
CA PRO A 557 23.25 23.32 -25.04
C PRO A 557 22.56 24.42 -24.23
N VAL A 558 21.76 24.01 -23.23
CA VAL A 558 21.16 24.95 -22.28
C VAL A 558 22.30 25.61 -21.50
N PRO A 559 22.34 26.96 -21.43
CA PRO A 559 23.45 27.63 -20.74
C PRO A 559 23.57 27.19 -19.28
N GLY A 560 24.75 26.70 -18.90
CA GLY A 560 25.03 26.27 -17.52
C GLY A 560 24.48 24.88 -17.13
N GLN A 561 24.04 24.07 -18.10
CA GLN A 561 23.67 22.67 -17.90
C GLN A 561 24.70 21.71 -18.50
N ASP A 562 24.82 20.53 -17.90
CA ASP A 562 25.70 19.46 -18.37
C ASP A 562 25.25 18.97 -19.75
N THR A 563 26.18 18.52 -20.60
CA THR A 563 25.86 18.00 -21.93
C THR A 563 26.17 16.52 -22.03
N PRO A 564 25.25 15.67 -22.54
CA PRO A 564 23.95 16.02 -23.14
C PRO A 564 22.84 16.29 -22.10
N ASN A 565 22.10 17.39 -22.29
CA ASN A 565 20.92 17.77 -21.48
C ASN A 565 19.63 17.39 -22.23
N THR A 566 18.64 16.81 -21.55
CA THR A 566 17.36 16.45 -22.16
C THR A 566 16.37 17.60 -21.99
N VAL A 567 15.84 18.13 -23.09
CA VAL A 567 14.89 19.25 -23.07
C VAL A 567 13.54 18.85 -23.66
N LEU A 568 12.48 19.53 -23.23
CA LEU A 568 11.16 19.37 -23.82
C LEU A 568 11.07 20.14 -25.14
N GLN A 569 11.07 19.43 -26.26
CA GLN A 569 10.77 19.98 -27.57
C GLN A 569 9.26 20.14 -27.76
N ILE A 570 8.84 21.31 -28.23
CA ILE A 570 7.44 21.69 -28.44
C ILE A 570 7.25 22.16 -29.89
N ASP A 571 6.66 21.31 -30.71
CA ASP A 571 6.36 21.59 -32.11
C ASP A 571 4.93 22.12 -32.26
N THR A 572 4.79 23.39 -32.65
CA THR A 572 3.47 24.01 -32.87
C THR A 572 3.34 24.55 -34.29
N THR A 573 2.11 24.53 -34.82
CA THR A 573 1.74 25.30 -36.02
C THR A 573 0.56 26.19 -35.70
N VAL A 574 0.78 27.51 -35.66
CA VAL A 574 -0.23 28.49 -35.22
C VAL A 574 -0.35 29.66 -36.19
N ASN A 575 -1.55 29.90 -36.74
CA ASN A 575 -1.86 31.09 -37.54
C ASN A 575 -2.64 32.14 -36.73
N THR A 576 -2.95 33.26 -37.37
CA THR A 576 -3.64 34.37 -36.71
C THR A 576 -4.97 33.96 -36.08
N GLY A 577 -5.10 34.15 -34.76
CA GLY A 577 -6.28 33.81 -33.97
C GLY A 577 -6.40 32.34 -33.57
N GLU A 578 -5.39 31.53 -33.86
CA GLU A 578 -5.30 30.12 -33.44
C GLU A 578 -4.43 29.98 -32.18
N TRP A 579 -4.51 28.83 -31.54
CA TRP A 579 -3.74 28.47 -30.36
C TRP A 579 -3.35 26.99 -30.38
N ALA A 580 -2.20 26.66 -29.81
CA ALA A 580 -1.71 25.29 -29.66
C ALA A 580 -0.67 25.21 -28.53
N GLY A 581 -0.58 24.08 -27.83
CA GLY A 581 0.34 23.89 -26.72
C GLY A 581 0.22 22.52 -26.05
N PHE A 582 0.73 22.42 -24.83
CA PHE A 582 0.64 21.22 -23.99
C PHE A 582 0.27 21.57 -22.55
N VAL A 583 -0.22 20.55 -21.83
CA VAL A 583 -0.44 20.56 -20.38
C VAL A 583 0.41 19.46 -19.74
N HIS A 584 1.02 19.77 -18.60
CA HIS A 584 1.47 18.79 -17.62
C HIS A 584 0.54 18.90 -16.41
N ALA A 585 -0.36 17.92 -16.26
CA ALA A 585 -1.26 17.78 -15.13
C ALA A 585 -0.66 16.75 -14.15
N PHE A 586 -0.42 17.16 -12.91
CA PHE A 586 0.24 16.31 -11.91
C PHE A 586 -0.59 15.08 -11.59
N ALA A 587 0.04 13.92 -11.52
CA ALA A 587 -0.67 12.65 -11.40
C ALA A 587 0.04 11.68 -10.46
N ASN A 588 -0.75 10.84 -9.79
CA ASN A 588 -0.24 9.58 -9.24
C ASN A 588 -0.30 8.51 -10.32
N GLU A 589 0.87 8.12 -10.83
CA GLU A 589 1.00 7.16 -11.93
C GLU A 589 0.49 5.75 -11.58
N ALA A 590 0.41 5.38 -10.30
CA ALA A 590 -0.09 4.08 -9.88
C ALA A 590 -1.61 3.99 -9.93
N THR A 591 -2.31 5.12 -9.78
CA THR A 591 -3.78 5.17 -9.64
C THR A 591 -4.48 6.00 -10.71
N ASP A 592 -3.75 6.60 -11.65
CA ASP A 592 -4.30 7.51 -12.67
C ASP A 592 -5.18 8.61 -12.03
N THR A 593 -4.73 9.17 -10.89
CA THR A 593 -5.46 10.25 -10.17
C THR A 593 -4.75 11.58 -10.31
N TRP A 594 -5.52 12.66 -10.49
CA TRP A 594 -4.99 14.01 -10.62
C TRP A 594 -4.71 14.62 -9.24
N THR A 595 -3.43 14.66 -8.85
CA THR A 595 -3.00 15.11 -7.51
C THR A 595 -2.57 16.59 -7.51
N PRO A 596 -2.84 17.37 -6.44
CA PRO A 596 -2.36 18.74 -6.31
C PRO A 596 -0.99 18.85 -5.63
N GLN A 597 -0.38 20.03 -5.73
CA GLN A 597 0.74 20.53 -4.93
C GLN A 597 0.38 21.89 -4.31
N ASP A 598 0.96 22.23 -3.16
CA ASP A 598 0.81 23.56 -2.54
C ASP A 598 1.97 24.48 -2.93
N TRP A 599 1.66 25.55 -3.66
CA TRP A 599 2.59 26.58 -4.13
C TRP A 599 2.35 27.95 -3.47
N SER A 600 1.52 28.02 -2.42
CA SER A 600 1.05 29.29 -1.84
C SER A 600 2.13 30.13 -1.14
N ASP A 601 3.23 29.52 -0.74
CA ASP A 601 4.37 30.18 -0.09
C ASP A 601 5.43 30.72 -1.08
N TYR A 602 5.28 30.43 -2.39
CA TYR A 602 6.27 30.78 -3.41
C TYR A 602 5.94 32.09 -4.13
N GLU A 603 6.97 32.79 -4.60
CA GLU A 603 6.81 34.06 -5.33
C GLU A 603 6.40 33.88 -6.80
N GLY A 604 6.79 32.77 -7.44
CA GLY A 604 6.51 32.53 -8.85
C GLY A 604 7.17 31.27 -9.43
N VAL A 605 7.24 31.22 -10.77
CA VAL A 605 7.82 30.12 -11.56
C VAL A 605 8.99 30.58 -12.41
N CYS A 606 9.99 29.73 -12.60
CA CYS A 606 11.12 29.96 -13.48
C CYS A 606 11.45 28.77 -14.38
N PHE A 607 12.01 29.04 -15.55
CA PHE A 607 12.33 28.03 -16.57
C PHE A 607 13.22 28.62 -17.68
N TRP A 608 13.92 27.76 -18.41
CA TRP A 608 14.56 28.08 -19.67
C TRP A 608 13.59 27.91 -20.83
N LEU A 609 13.56 28.89 -21.74
CA LEU A 609 12.76 28.84 -22.95
C LEU A 609 13.61 29.22 -24.16
N TYR A 610 13.59 28.38 -25.18
CA TYR A 610 14.18 28.66 -26.48
C TYR A 610 13.14 29.32 -27.38
N GLY A 611 13.33 30.60 -27.67
CA GLY A 611 12.44 31.41 -28.52
C GLY A 611 12.81 31.39 -30.00
N ASN A 612 11.83 31.70 -30.86
CA ASN A 612 11.98 31.72 -32.32
C ASN A 612 11.83 33.11 -32.94
N ASN A 613 11.51 34.14 -32.14
CA ASN A 613 11.31 35.52 -32.56
C ASN A 613 10.25 35.64 -33.67
N THR A 614 9.14 34.92 -33.52
CA THR A 614 8.02 34.96 -34.48
C THR A 614 7.25 36.28 -34.44
N GLY A 615 7.41 37.08 -33.37
CA GLY A 615 6.64 38.28 -33.11
C GLY A 615 5.19 38.01 -32.66
N GLY A 616 4.85 36.73 -32.42
CA GLY A 616 3.60 36.29 -31.82
C GLY A 616 3.63 36.31 -30.29
N THR A 617 2.69 35.59 -29.68
CA THR A 617 2.56 35.50 -28.21
C THR A 617 2.67 34.05 -27.80
N LEU A 618 3.62 33.73 -26.93
CA LEU A 618 3.65 32.49 -26.15
C LEU A 618 2.89 32.75 -24.83
N PHE A 619 2.45 31.71 -24.15
CA PHE A 619 1.80 31.85 -22.85
C PHE A 619 2.14 30.67 -21.95
N LEU A 620 2.04 30.92 -20.65
CA LEU A 620 2.11 29.93 -19.59
C LEU A 620 0.83 30.03 -18.75
N ASP A 621 0.13 28.91 -18.58
CA ASP A 621 -1.00 28.78 -17.66
C ASP A 621 -0.59 27.94 -16.43
N ILE A 622 -1.05 28.33 -15.25
CA ILE A 622 -1.04 27.52 -14.01
C ILE A 622 -2.46 27.00 -13.78
N LEU A 623 -2.57 25.72 -13.40
CA LEU A 623 -3.83 25.05 -13.10
C LEU A 623 -4.03 25.06 -11.58
N ASP A 624 -4.97 25.84 -11.05
CA ASP A 624 -5.19 26.01 -9.59
C ASP A 624 -6.62 25.60 -9.22
N ASN A 625 -6.84 24.94 -8.09
CA ASN A 625 -8.13 24.55 -7.50
C ASN A 625 -9.12 23.78 -8.40
N ARG A 626 -9.65 22.67 -7.90
CA ARG A 626 -10.69 21.86 -8.58
C ARG A 626 -11.95 21.75 -7.73
N ASN A 627 -13.06 21.32 -8.32
CA ASN A 627 -14.22 20.96 -7.51
C ASN A 627 -13.91 19.65 -6.76
N PRO A 628 -14.20 19.56 -5.44
CA PRO A 628 -13.93 18.35 -4.66
C PRO A 628 -14.55 17.09 -5.28
N GLY A 629 -13.76 16.03 -5.43
CA GLY A 629 -14.21 14.74 -5.98
C GLY A 629 -14.47 14.73 -7.50
N SER A 630 -14.11 15.79 -8.22
CA SER A 630 -14.29 15.86 -9.67
C SER A 630 -13.34 14.92 -10.42
N THR A 631 -13.85 14.24 -11.45
CA THR A 631 -13.08 13.44 -12.43
C THR A 631 -13.10 14.09 -13.82
N GLY A 632 -13.42 15.39 -13.89
CA GLY A 632 -13.40 16.21 -15.10
C GLY A 632 -12.30 17.28 -15.04
N ASP A 633 -11.93 17.84 -16.20
CA ASP A 633 -11.03 19.00 -16.27
C ASP A 633 -11.78 20.28 -15.90
N ASP A 634 -11.83 20.56 -14.60
CA ASP A 634 -12.46 21.72 -14.01
C ASP A 634 -11.51 22.56 -13.14
N ALA A 635 -10.20 22.41 -13.34
CA ALA A 635 -9.22 23.25 -12.67
C ALA A 635 -9.31 24.70 -13.17
N GLU A 636 -9.09 25.68 -12.30
CA GLU A 636 -8.94 27.08 -12.71
C GLU A 636 -7.69 27.23 -13.60
N ARG A 637 -7.69 28.27 -14.44
CA ARG A 637 -6.55 28.60 -15.30
C ARG A 637 -6.12 30.04 -15.02
N PHE A 638 -4.86 30.23 -14.65
CA PHE A 638 -4.24 31.54 -14.50
C PHE A 638 -3.11 31.67 -15.49
N SER A 639 -3.09 32.74 -16.30
CA SER A 639 -2.26 32.83 -17.51
C SER A 639 -1.38 34.08 -17.51
N VAL A 640 -0.18 33.94 -18.07
CA VAL A 640 0.74 35.04 -18.37
C VAL A 640 1.17 34.97 -19.84
N ASP A 641 1.15 36.12 -20.52
CA ASP A 641 1.61 36.25 -21.90
C ASP A 641 3.11 36.54 -21.96
N ILE A 642 3.83 35.79 -22.80
CA ILE A 642 5.26 35.93 -23.08
C ILE A 642 5.43 36.35 -24.55
N PRO A 643 5.83 37.59 -24.84
CA PRO A 643 6.14 38.01 -26.21
C PRO A 643 7.29 37.19 -26.80
N ASP A 644 7.11 36.61 -27.98
CA ASP A 644 8.18 35.89 -28.69
C ASP A 644 8.98 36.86 -29.57
N ASP A 645 9.81 37.67 -28.92
CA ASP A 645 10.67 38.70 -29.53
C ASP A 645 12.18 38.41 -29.44
N PHE A 646 12.54 37.17 -29.08
CA PHE A 646 13.91 36.71 -28.84
C PHE A 646 14.20 35.39 -29.58
N SER A 647 15.47 35.11 -29.83
CA SER A 647 15.93 33.86 -30.48
C SER A 647 16.97 33.19 -29.62
N GLY A 648 16.89 31.87 -29.47
CA GLY A 648 17.77 31.10 -28.60
C GLY A 648 17.25 30.94 -27.18
N TRP A 649 18.04 30.31 -26.32
CA TRP A 649 17.74 30.11 -24.90
C TRP A 649 17.68 31.44 -24.15
N ARG A 650 16.63 31.59 -23.34
CA ARG A 650 16.47 32.67 -22.38
C ARG A 650 15.84 32.12 -21.11
N PHE A 651 16.39 32.51 -19.97
CA PHE A 651 15.81 32.21 -18.67
C PHE A 651 14.66 33.18 -18.36
N PHE A 652 13.56 32.64 -17.86
CA PHE A 652 12.40 33.38 -17.40
C PHE A 652 12.18 33.13 -15.91
N ALA A 653 11.86 34.18 -15.17
CA ALA A 653 11.36 34.11 -13.80
C ALA A 653 10.14 35.02 -13.70
N ILE A 654 8.96 34.44 -13.51
CA ILE A 654 7.67 35.12 -13.58
C ILE A 654 6.96 35.02 -12.23
N PRO A 655 6.76 36.14 -11.52
CA PRO A 655 6.01 36.16 -10.27
C PRO A 655 4.54 35.73 -10.47
N PHE A 656 3.94 35.02 -9.50
CA PHE A 656 2.51 34.65 -9.55
C PHE A 656 1.59 35.87 -9.65
N SER A 657 2.01 37.01 -9.09
CA SER A 657 1.29 38.28 -9.21
C SER A 657 1.13 38.80 -10.65
N ASN A 658 1.88 38.27 -11.62
CA ASN A 658 1.74 38.61 -13.03
C ASN A 658 0.68 37.77 -13.76
N PHE A 659 0.19 36.68 -13.16
CA PHE A 659 -0.79 35.80 -13.79
C PHE A 659 -2.20 36.37 -13.63
N ASN A 660 -3.01 36.18 -14.67
CA ASN A 660 -4.38 36.66 -14.72
C ASN A 660 -5.33 35.50 -15.00
N ARG A 661 -6.48 35.47 -14.32
CA ARG A 661 -7.48 34.42 -14.51
C ARG A 661 -7.94 34.36 -15.97
N LYS A 662 -7.96 33.15 -16.53
CA LYS A 662 -8.38 32.82 -17.89
C LYS A 662 -9.60 31.89 -17.82
N ASP A 663 -10.76 32.44 -18.14
CA ASP A 663 -12.01 31.67 -18.14
C ASP A 663 -12.13 30.85 -19.45
N ILE A 664 -12.15 29.53 -19.30
CA ILE A 664 -12.30 28.58 -20.42
C ILE A 664 -13.67 27.87 -20.42
N GLY A 665 -14.57 28.20 -19.47
CA GLY A 665 -15.92 27.65 -19.41
C GLY A 665 -15.99 26.17 -18.98
N ASN A 666 -15.01 25.69 -18.20
CA ASN A 666 -14.89 24.31 -17.76
C ASN A 666 -15.57 24.00 -16.41
N GLY A 667 -16.23 24.97 -15.78
CA GLY A 667 -16.99 24.75 -14.54
C GLY A 667 -16.17 24.84 -13.25
N ALA A 668 -14.99 25.47 -13.32
CA ALA A 668 -14.08 25.62 -12.19
C ALA A 668 -14.68 26.43 -11.01
N PRO A 669 -14.22 26.18 -9.76
CA PRO A 669 -14.81 26.71 -8.52
C PRO A 669 -14.85 28.25 -8.41
N ASN A 670 -13.98 28.98 -9.11
CA ASN A 670 -13.92 30.46 -9.12
C ASN A 670 -13.60 31.10 -7.76
N ASP A 671 -12.70 30.51 -6.98
CA ASP A 671 -12.29 30.99 -5.65
C ASP A 671 -11.02 31.85 -5.66
N GLY A 672 -10.29 31.91 -6.77
CA GLY A 672 -9.17 32.84 -6.98
C GLY A 672 -7.83 32.12 -7.03
N PHE A 673 -6.74 32.88 -7.25
CA PHE A 673 -5.40 32.29 -7.38
C PHE A 673 -4.81 32.04 -5.99
N THR A 674 -5.28 30.97 -5.34
CA THR A 674 -4.92 30.63 -3.96
C THR A 674 -3.59 29.91 -3.89
N LEU A 675 -3.22 29.18 -4.95
CA LEU A 675 -2.01 28.38 -5.05
C LEU A 675 -1.92 27.22 -4.05
N THR A 676 -2.94 26.97 -3.24
CA THR A 676 -2.93 25.90 -2.24
C THR A 676 -3.18 24.51 -2.84
N GLU A 677 -3.81 24.46 -4.02
CA GLU A 677 -4.06 23.22 -4.77
C GLU A 677 -3.71 23.40 -6.25
N VAL A 678 -2.41 23.52 -6.55
CA VAL A 678 -1.92 23.57 -7.93
C VAL A 678 -1.87 22.18 -8.53
N HIS A 679 -2.62 22.00 -9.60
CA HIS A 679 -2.85 20.74 -10.30
C HIS A 679 -1.97 20.57 -11.54
N GLY A 680 -1.18 21.58 -11.93
CA GLY A 680 -0.28 21.47 -13.08
C GLY A 680 0.04 22.80 -13.73
N TYR A 681 0.66 22.74 -14.90
CA TYR A 681 0.93 23.90 -15.75
C TYR A 681 0.73 23.58 -17.24
N ALA A 682 0.61 24.61 -18.07
CA ALA A 682 0.47 24.46 -19.50
C ALA A 682 1.24 25.54 -20.26
N PHE A 683 1.95 25.17 -21.32
CA PHE A 683 2.67 26.12 -22.17
C PHE A 683 2.14 26.06 -23.60
N GLY A 684 1.98 27.22 -24.24
CA GLY A 684 1.46 27.28 -25.59
C GLY A 684 1.76 28.56 -26.35
N ALA A 685 1.29 28.59 -27.59
CA ALA A 685 1.39 29.72 -28.50
C ALA A 685 0.00 30.20 -28.90
N PHE A 686 -0.17 31.52 -28.97
CA PHE A 686 -1.34 32.21 -29.51
C PHE A 686 -0.93 33.13 -30.66
N GLY A 687 -1.55 32.92 -31.83
CA GLY A 687 -1.23 33.65 -33.05
C GLY A 687 -1.78 35.08 -33.05
N SER A 688 -1.20 35.98 -32.27
CA SER A 688 -1.45 37.43 -32.40
C SER A 688 -1.00 37.97 -33.77
N VAL A 689 -0.03 37.28 -34.39
CA VAL A 689 0.38 37.34 -35.80
C VAL A 689 0.50 35.92 -36.37
N PRO A 690 0.63 35.70 -37.70
CA PRO A 690 0.92 34.37 -38.22
C PRO A 690 2.31 33.89 -37.77
N MET A 691 2.37 32.89 -36.89
CA MET A 691 3.62 32.31 -36.38
C MET A 691 4.09 31.14 -37.28
N GLY A 692 3.16 30.41 -37.90
CA GLY A 692 3.47 29.27 -38.75
C GLY A 692 3.95 28.07 -37.94
N ALA A 693 4.72 27.18 -38.57
CA ALA A 693 5.34 26.04 -37.90
C ALA A 693 6.62 26.49 -37.18
N GLN A 694 6.73 26.14 -35.89
CA GLN A 694 7.82 26.55 -35.01
C GLN A 694 8.12 25.44 -33.99
N THR A 695 9.37 25.38 -33.55
CA THR A 695 9.85 24.43 -32.55
C THR A 695 10.46 25.22 -31.40
N ASN A 696 9.80 25.24 -30.26
CA ASN A 696 10.33 25.84 -29.04
C ASN A 696 10.89 24.71 -28.14
N TYR A 697 11.76 25.07 -27.21
CA TYR A 697 12.28 24.13 -26.22
C TYR A 697 12.10 24.70 -24.82
N LEU A 698 11.65 23.88 -23.88
CA LEU A 698 11.58 24.21 -22.46
C LEU A 698 12.58 23.37 -21.69
N ASP A 699 13.14 23.94 -20.64
CA ASP A 699 13.96 23.20 -19.69
C ASP A 699 13.85 23.78 -18.26
N GLN A 700 14.10 22.94 -17.26
CA GLN A 700 14.10 23.26 -15.82
C GLN A 700 12.91 24.09 -15.35
N PHE A 701 11.69 23.57 -15.47
CA PHE A 701 10.52 24.22 -14.91
C PHE A 701 10.50 24.07 -13.39
N ALA A 702 10.53 25.19 -12.68
CA ALA A 702 10.62 25.24 -11.22
C ALA A 702 9.76 26.35 -10.62
N ILE A 703 9.44 26.25 -9.34
CA ILE A 703 8.89 27.33 -8.51
C ILE A 703 10.04 28.01 -7.73
N TYR A 704 9.96 29.32 -7.52
CA TYR A 704 11.04 30.09 -6.86
C TYR A 704 10.53 31.04 -5.78
N GLY A 705 11.44 31.46 -4.92
CA GLY A 705 11.21 32.54 -3.95
C GLY A 705 10.28 32.13 -2.83
N ASN A 706 10.50 30.94 -2.25
CA ASN A 706 9.79 30.53 -1.05
C ASN A 706 9.95 31.60 0.06
N THR A 707 8.86 32.32 0.36
CA THR A 707 8.79 33.34 1.43
C THR A 707 8.20 32.80 2.73
N GLY A 708 7.71 31.56 2.71
CA GLY A 708 7.28 30.85 3.89
C GLY A 708 8.48 30.46 4.75
N ASP A 709 8.28 30.44 6.07
CA ASP A 709 9.16 29.72 6.99
C ASP A 709 9.52 28.36 6.37
N ALA A 710 10.77 27.89 6.54
CA ALA A 710 11.21 26.58 6.07
C ALA A 710 10.09 25.57 6.33
N ALA A 711 9.50 25.00 5.26
CA ALA A 711 8.28 24.20 5.39
C ALA A 711 8.42 23.29 6.60
N ASP A 712 7.49 23.43 7.55
CA ASP A 712 7.60 22.74 8.83
C ASP A 712 7.93 21.28 8.53
N LEU A 713 8.99 20.79 9.15
CA LEU A 713 9.34 19.38 9.04
C LEU A 713 8.14 18.60 9.53
N THR A 714 7.43 17.93 8.63
CA THR A 714 6.19 17.20 8.93
C THR A 714 6.42 15.72 8.83
N VAL A 715 5.70 14.95 9.64
CA VAL A 715 5.70 13.48 9.61
C VAL A 715 4.31 12.95 9.32
N SER A 716 4.21 12.04 8.35
CA SER A 716 2.95 11.46 7.84
C SER A 716 3.12 9.97 7.55
N PHE A 717 2.02 9.23 7.41
CA PHE A 717 2.06 7.95 6.70
C PHE A 717 2.42 8.19 5.22
N ALA A 718 3.15 7.25 4.61
CA ALA A 718 3.54 7.33 3.20
C ALA A 718 2.35 7.09 2.23
N GLY A 719 1.27 6.50 2.73
CA GLY A 719 0.03 6.27 2.00
C GLY A 719 -1.17 6.34 2.94
N GLY A 720 -2.36 6.56 2.37
CA GLY A 720 -3.63 6.56 3.12
C GLY A 720 -4.18 5.17 3.41
N THR A 721 -3.69 4.15 2.70
CA THR A 721 -4.07 2.75 2.87
C THR A 721 -2.83 1.86 2.87
N PHE A 722 -2.91 0.76 3.61
CA PHE A 722 -1.97 -0.34 3.65
C PHE A 722 -2.78 -1.64 3.61
N SER A 723 -2.21 -2.73 3.12
CA SER A 723 -2.84 -4.04 3.23
C SER A 723 -1.84 -5.13 3.58
N ALA A 724 -2.35 -6.22 4.16
CA ALA A 724 -1.63 -7.47 4.33
C ALA A 724 -2.63 -8.61 4.29
N ALA A 725 -2.24 -9.73 3.68
CA ALA A 725 -2.96 -10.97 3.85
C ALA A 725 -3.03 -11.35 5.33
N GLU A 726 -4.09 -12.01 5.72
CA GLU A 726 -4.22 -12.60 7.04
C GLU A 726 -3.02 -13.52 7.36
N GLY A 727 -2.56 -13.51 8.61
CA GLY A 727 -1.36 -14.22 9.06
C GLY A 727 0.00 -13.64 8.66
N GLU A 728 0.04 -12.68 7.72
CA GLU A 728 1.27 -11.99 7.33
C GLU A 728 1.60 -10.79 8.25
N THR A 729 2.62 -10.02 7.89
CA THR A 729 2.98 -8.80 8.63
C THR A 729 2.85 -7.59 7.73
N ALA A 730 1.92 -6.70 8.07
CA ALA A 730 1.77 -5.42 7.40
C ALA A 730 2.98 -4.52 7.71
N VAL A 731 3.63 -4.02 6.66
CA VAL A 731 4.73 -3.05 6.76
C VAL A 731 4.17 -1.66 6.52
N VAL A 732 4.14 -0.85 7.57
CA VAL A 732 3.59 0.50 7.53
C VAL A 732 4.73 1.51 7.43
N THR A 733 4.69 2.33 6.39
CA THR A 733 5.74 3.32 6.11
C THR A 733 5.30 4.70 6.59
N VAL A 734 6.18 5.37 7.33
CA VAL A 734 6.06 6.75 7.77
C VAL A 734 7.14 7.58 7.05
N THR A 735 6.76 8.74 6.55
CA THR A 735 7.59 9.62 5.72
C THR A 735 7.65 11.03 6.29
N LEU A 736 8.77 11.70 6.05
CA LEU A 736 8.95 13.13 6.22
C LEU A 736 8.75 13.83 4.88
N ASN A 737 8.25 15.07 4.91
CA ASN A 737 8.20 15.92 3.72
C ASN A 737 9.60 16.38 3.27
N MET A 738 10.59 16.32 4.15
CA MET A 738 12.00 16.63 3.85
C MET A 738 12.93 15.90 4.84
N SER A 739 14.22 15.81 4.51
CA SER A 739 15.20 15.22 5.41
C SER A 739 15.39 16.09 6.66
N ALA A 740 15.59 15.43 7.80
CA ALA A 740 15.76 16.11 9.09
C ALA A 740 17.23 16.08 9.54
N GLU A 741 17.75 17.20 10.06
CA GLU A 741 19.12 17.25 10.63
C GLU A 741 19.22 16.53 12.00
N SER A 742 18.08 16.30 12.65
CA SER A 742 17.96 15.56 13.90
C SER A 742 16.93 14.44 13.74
N PRO A 743 17.06 13.31 14.47
CA PRO A 743 16.07 12.24 14.38
C PRO A 743 14.66 12.74 14.70
N VAL A 744 13.70 12.40 13.85
CA VAL A 744 12.28 12.65 14.08
C VAL A 744 11.69 11.40 14.70
N SER A 745 10.91 11.56 15.76
CA SER A 745 10.15 10.46 16.35
C SER A 745 8.67 10.81 16.35
N VAL A 746 7.82 9.83 16.08
CA VAL A 746 6.36 9.97 16.15
C VAL A 746 5.77 8.73 16.78
N ALA A 747 4.79 8.91 17.67
CA ALA A 747 4.06 7.80 18.26
C ALA A 747 3.03 7.28 17.26
N TYR A 748 2.94 5.97 17.12
CA TYR A 748 1.90 5.31 16.32
C TYR A 748 1.04 4.41 17.21
N ARG A 749 -0.22 4.24 16.84
CA ARG A 749 -1.10 3.20 17.39
C ARG A 749 -2.08 2.71 16.34
N SER A 750 -2.46 1.44 16.45
CA SER A 750 -3.74 0.94 15.94
C SER A 750 -4.89 1.54 16.76
N ALA A 751 -5.99 1.84 16.10
CA ALA A 751 -7.12 2.57 16.65
C ALA A 751 -8.44 1.85 16.32
N GLU A 752 -9.49 2.58 15.93
CA GLU A 752 -10.79 2.03 15.54
C GLU A 752 -10.71 1.08 14.33
N GLY A 753 -11.56 0.06 14.27
CA GLY A 753 -11.61 -0.88 13.15
C GLY A 753 -12.78 -1.84 13.26
N TYR A 754 -13.06 -2.55 12.16
CA TYR A 754 -13.91 -3.74 12.16
C TYR A 754 -13.14 -4.99 12.57
N ALA A 755 -11.83 -5.01 12.28
CA ALA A 755 -10.91 -6.02 12.82
C ALA A 755 -10.85 -5.97 14.35
N THR A 756 -10.90 -7.14 14.96
CA THR A 756 -10.87 -7.39 16.40
C THR A 756 -9.43 -7.56 16.91
N PRO A 757 -9.00 -6.72 17.87
CA PRO A 757 -7.72 -6.85 18.57
C PRO A 757 -7.47 -8.24 19.15
N ASP A 758 -6.25 -8.76 18.97
CA ASP A 758 -5.77 -10.07 19.45
C ASP A 758 -6.51 -11.29 18.84
N ARG A 759 -7.37 -11.06 17.85
CA ARG A 759 -8.02 -12.08 17.02
C ARG A 759 -7.51 -11.98 15.58
N ASP A 760 -7.64 -10.80 14.99
CA ASP A 760 -7.38 -10.56 13.56
C ASP A 760 -6.02 -9.86 13.38
N TYR A 761 -5.61 -9.09 14.40
CA TYR A 761 -4.29 -8.47 14.45
C TYR A 761 -3.79 -8.30 15.89
N THR A 762 -2.47 -8.24 16.05
CA THR A 762 -1.87 -7.83 17.33
C THR A 762 -1.83 -6.31 17.43
N PRO A 763 -2.44 -5.68 18.46
CA PRO A 763 -2.44 -4.23 18.61
C PRO A 763 -1.04 -3.63 18.58
N ALA A 764 -0.75 -2.88 17.53
CA ALA A 764 0.51 -2.19 17.36
C ALA A 764 0.43 -0.80 18.01
N ALA A 765 1.37 -0.50 18.90
CA ALA A 765 1.59 0.86 19.39
C ALA A 765 3.06 1.04 19.77
N GLY A 766 3.62 2.21 19.49
CA GLY A 766 5.04 2.44 19.71
C GLY A 766 5.49 3.82 19.28
N ILE A 767 6.81 3.99 19.18
CA ILE A 767 7.44 5.18 18.63
C ILE A 767 8.28 4.72 17.45
N VAL A 768 7.99 5.24 16.26
CA VAL A 768 8.87 5.09 15.10
C VAL A 768 9.82 6.27 15.07
N THR A 769 11.09 6.02 14.77
CA THR A 769 12.14 7.07 14.69
C THR A 769 12.76 7.04 13.31
N ILE A 770 12.66 8.16 12.60
CA ILE A 770 13.32 8.42 11.32
C ILE A 770 14.69 9.01 11.66
N PRO A 771 15.81 8.31 11.36
CA PRO A 771 17.15 8.82 11.64
C PRO A 771 17.43 10.14 10.90
N ALA A 772 18.33 10.96 11.44
CA ALA A 772 18.76 12.18 10.76
C ALA A 772 19.32 11.87 9.36
N GLY A 773 18.93 12.67 8.37
CA GLY A 773 19.30 12.48 6.96
C GLY A 773 18.40 11.51 6.18
N GLU A 774 17.62 10.67 6.86
CA GLU A 774 16.62 9.79 6.23
C GLU A 774 15.28 10.52 6.12
N THR A 775 14.45 10.10 5.16
CA THR A 775 13.08 10.63 4.99
C THR A 775 12.01 9.61 5.32
N THR A 776 12.35 8.34 5.56
CA THR A 776 11.36 7.29 5.84
C THR A 776 11.80 6.38 6.98
N ALA A 777 10.82 5.79 7.66
CA ALA A 777 11.00 4.63 8.53
C ALA A 777 9.75 3.77 8.49
N THR A 778 9.88 2.51 8.88
CA THR A 778 8.75 1.58 8.92
C THR A 778 8.51 1.07 10.34
N PHE A 779 7.27 0.70 10.61
CA PHE A 779 6.90 -0.20 11.70
C PHE A 779 6.01 -1.31 11.15
N THR A 780 5.73 -2.32 11.98
CA THR A 780 4.92 -3.46 11.55
C THR A 780 3.68 -3.63 12.40
N VAL A 781 2.63 -4.16 11.78
CA VAL A 781 1.43 -4.68 12.43
C VAL A 781 1.33 -6.15 12.04
N ALA A 782 1.29 -7.05 13.02
CA ALA A 782 1.11 -8.47 12.76
C ALA A 782 -0.38 -8.77 12.59
N THR A 783 -0.78 -9.33 11.45
CA THR A 783 -2.10 -9.93 11.27
C THR A 783 -2.05 -11.38 11.76
N LEU A 784 -3.20 -11.97 12.02
CA LEU A 784 -3.33 -13.29 12.64
C LEU A 784 -4.28 -14.10 11.75
N ASP A 785 -3.80 -15.21 11.19
CA ASP A 785 -4.58 -16.18 10.40
C ASP A 785 -5.33 -17.09 11.38
N ASP A 786 -6.65 -17.01 11.36
CA ASP A 786 -7.53 -17.82 12.20
C ASP A 786 -8.20 -18.99 11.46
N GLY A 787 -8.03 -19.06 10.13
CA GLY A 787 -8.51 -20.11 9.25
C GLY A 787 -10.01 -20.05 8.97
N LYS A 788 -10.65 -18.90 9.19
CA LYS A 788 -12.09 -18.68 8.98
C LYS A 788 -12.33 -17.59 7.96
N TYR A 789 -13.32 -17.83 7.10
CA TYR A 789 -13.81 -16.79 6.21
C TYR A 789 -14.65 -15.78 7.01
N GLU A 790 -14.10 -14.59 7.24
CA GLU A 790 -14.75 -13.43 7.86
C GLU A 790 -14.87 -12.23 6.88
N GLY A 791 -14.21 -12.31 5.72
CA GLY A 791 -14.12 -11.24 4.72
C GLY A 791 -13.06 -10.20 5.06
N ASP A 792 -12.75 -9.29 4.12
CA ASP A 792 -11.73 -8.26 4.33
C ASP A 792 -12.11 -7.31 5.48
N GLU A 793 -11.20 -7.14 6.44
CA GLU A 793 -11.43 -6.29 7.61
C GLU A 793 -10.51 -5.06 7.63
N ASN A 794 -11.06 -3.91 8.00
CA ASN A 794 -10.31 -2.66 8.05
C ASN A 794 -10.06 -2.19 9.48
N LEU A 795 -8.85 -1.68 9.77
CA LEU A 795 -8.55 -0.92 10.98
C LEU A 795 -7.81 0.39 10.68
N MET A 796 -7.87 1.33 11.61
CA MET A 796 -7.24 2.64 11.52
C MET A 796 -5.88 2.62 12.23
N LEU A 797 -4.91 3.28 11.61
CA LEU A 797 -3.61 3.60 12.18
C LEU A 797 -3.52 5.11 12.37
N VAL A 798 -2.99 5.55 13.52
CA VAL A 798 -2.93 6.97 13.90
C VAL A 798 -1.54 7.34 14.37
N LEU A 799 -0.99 8.43 13.81
CA LEU A 799 0.22 9.11 14.28
C LEU A 799 -0.13 10.18 15.31
N SER A 800 0.73 10.34 16.31
CA SER A 800 0.55 11.29 17.43
C SER A 800 1.89 11.69 18.04
N ASP A 801 1.88 12.78 18.82
CA ASP A 801 3.02 13.24 19.63
C ASP A 801 4.39 13.29 18.90
N PRO A 802 4.50 13.94 17.72
CA PRO A 802 5.77 14.03 17.02
C PRO A 802 6.79 14.88 17.81
N THR A 803 8.07 14.53 17.69
CA THR A 803 9.19 15.31 18.21
C THR A 803 10.13 15.67 17.08
N ASN A 804 10.61 16.92 17.07
CA ASN A 804 11.42 17.51 15.99
C ASN A 804 10.70 17.56 14.63
N ALA A 805 9.39 17.38 14.61
CA ALA A 805 8.50 17.56 13.46
C ALA A 805 7.10 17.94 13.95
N THR A 806 6.23 18.40 13.06
CA THR A 806 4.78 18.52 13.26
C THR A 806 4.07 17.35 12.54
N LEU A 807 2.82 17.04 12.91
CA LEU A 807 2.05 16.03 12.16
C LEU A 807 1.69 16.63 10.79
N GLY A 808 1.97 15.91 9.72
CA GLY A 808 1.47 16.26 8.39
C GLY A 808 0.02 15.84 8.21
N PHE A 809 -0.57 16.17 7.07
CA PHE A 809 -1.99 15.93 6.79
C PHE A 809 -2.38 14.44 6.85
N GLN A 810 -1.52 13.55 6.34
CA GLN A 810 -1.76 12.09 6.34
C GLN A 810 -1.28 11.45 7.66
N TYR A 811 -1.83 11.88 8.80
CA TYR A 811 -1.52 11.31 10.12
C TYR A 811 -2.44 10.15 10.51
N ARG A 812 -3.38 9.78 9.62
CA ARG A 812 -4.25 8.59 9.70
C ARG A 812 -4.07 7.75 8.44
N ALA A 813 -4.17 6.42 8.57
CA ALA A 813 -4.18 5.50 7.44
C ALA A 813 -5.02 4.26 7.76
N VAL A 814 -5.68 3.70 6.76
CA VAL A 814 -6.39 2.43 6.88
C VAL A 814 -5.42 1.28 6.66
N LEU A 815 -5.52 0.22 7.45
CA LEU A 815 -4.90 -1.07 7.20
C LEU A 815 -6.01 -2.09 6.93
N THR A 816 -6.00 -2.67 5.73
CA THR A 816 -6.88 -3.76 5.32
C THR A 816 -6.20 -5.10 5.59
N ILE A 817 -6.88 -5.97 6.31
CA ILE A 817 -6.53 -7.39 6.48
C ILE A 817 -7.29 -8.12 5.37
N GLU A 818 -6.56 -8.65 4.41
CA GLU A 818 -7.13 -9.39 3.27
C GLU A 818 -7.35 -10.85 3.70
N ASP A 819 -8.60 -11.27 3.74
CA ASP A 819 -9.00 -12.63 4.11
C ASP A 819 -8.47 -13.63 3.06
N ASN A 820 -7.79 -14.68 3.52
CA ASN A 820 -7.16 -15.68 2.66
C ASN A 820 -7.95 -17.01 2.59
N GLU A 821 -9.14 -17.07 3.20
CA GLU A 821 -10.06 -18.19 3.16
C GLU A 821 -11.09 -18.08 2.04
N GLU A 822 -11.59 -19.23 1.57
CA GLU A 822 -12.70 -19.27 0.61
C GLU A 822 -14.01 -19.49 1.37
N ALA A 823 -15.01 -18.66 1.10
CA ALA A 823 -16.37 -18.85 1.61
C ALA A 823 -16.89 -20.26 1.30
N ASP A 824 -17.43 -20.96 2.30
CA ASP A 824 -18.00 -22.30 2.14
C ASP A 824 -19.48 -22.20 1.74
N PRO A 825 -19.86 -22.41 0.46
CA PRO A 825 -21.23 -22.19 0.01
C PRO A 825 -22.25 -23.16 0.60
N ALA A 826 -21.80 -24.23 1.27
CA ALA A 826 -22.67 -25.15 1.97
C ALA A 826 -22.85 -24.79 3.45
N LEU A 827 -22.02 -23.92 4.02
CA LEU A 827 -22.15 -23.43 5.39
C LEU A 827 -23.29 -22.42 5.44
N LEU A 828 -24.34 -22.76 6.19
CA LEU A 828 -25.49 -21.88 6.35
C LEU A 828 -25.26 -20.91 7.51
N HIS A 829 -24.74 -21.42 8.63
CA HIS A 829 -24.40 -20.63 9.81
C HIS A 829 -23.29 -21.31 10.61
N ASP A 830 -22.22 -20.59 10.88
CA ASP A 830 -21.13 -20.95 11.80
C ASP A 830 -21.26 -20.27 13.18
N PHE A 831 -22.04 -19.20 13.28
CA PHE A 831 -22.27 -18.43 14.50
C PHE A 831 -21.07 -17.59 14.98
N GLU A 832 -20.14 -17.26 14.08
CA GLU A 832 -19.00 -16.38 14.38
C GLU A 832 -19.40 -14.88 14.44
N GLY A 833 -20.56 -14.53 13.87
CA GLY A 833 -21.18 -13.20 13.96
C GLY A 833 -22.35 -13.07 14.97
N TYR A 834 -23.05 -11.93 14.91
CA TYR A 834 -24.30 -11.73 15.66
C TYR A 834 -25.49 -12.22 14.84
N HIS A 835 -26.15 -13.31 15.24
CA HIS A 835 -27.27 -13.90 14.48
C HIS A 835 -28.61 -13.80 15.22
N SER A 836 -29.28 -12.65 15.11
CA SER A 836 -30.56 -12.41 15.82
C SER A 836 -31.81 -12.80 15.06
N PHE A 837 -31.67 -13.34 13.85
CA PHE A 837 -32.78 -13.79 13.01
C PHE A 837 -33.57 -14.97 13.57
N LEU A 838 -33.12 -15.57 14.68
CA LEU A 838 -33.78 -16.72 15.28
C LEU A 838 -35.15 -16.33 15.87
N GLU A 839 -36.22 -16.77 15.21
CA GLU A 839 -37.57 -16.76 15.74
C GLU A 839 -37.69 -17.81 16.85
N SER A 840 -38.45 -17.51 17.90
CA SER A 840 -38.73 -18.47 18.98
C SER A 840 -40.22 -18.60 19.25
N ASP A 841 -40.65 -19.82 19.58
CA ASP A 841 -41.96 -20.10 20.14
C ASP A 841 -41.77 -20.71 21.53
N GLY A 842 -42.28 -20.01 22.55
CA GLY A 842 -42.17 -20.40 23.96
C GLY A 842 -41.01 -19.72 24.72
N ASP A 843 -40.62 -20.31 25.86
CA ASP A 843 -39.58 -19.77 26.74
C ASP A 843 -38.18 -20.22 26.24
N VAL A 844 -37.65 -19.45 25.30
CA VAL A 844 -36.33 -19.65 24.67
C VAL A 844 -35.53 -18.36 24.71
N ALA A 845 -34.24 -18.45 24.99
CA ALA A 845 -33.30 -17.33 24.96
C ALA A 845 -32.00 -17.73 24.25
N PHE A 846 -31.50 -16.82 23.42
CA PHE A 846 -30.28 -17.01 22.63
C PHE A 846 -29.14 -16.16 23.19
N THR A 847 -27.95 -16.75 23.26
CA THR A 847 -26.70 -16.04 23.52
C THR A 847 -25.59 -16.66 22.70
N ILE A 848 -24.79 -15.83 22.03
CA ILE A 848 -23.54 -16.30 21.43
C ILE A 848 -22.51 -16.46 22.55
N THR A 849 -21.88 -17.63 22.62
CA THR A 849 -20.87 -17.97 23.63
C THR A 849 -19.56 -18.24 22.93
N GLU A 850 -18.53 -17.47 23.27
CA GLU A 850 -17.17 -17.74 22.81
C GLU A 850 -16.53 -18.85 23.66
N VAL A 851 -15.89 -19.80 22.99
CA VAL A 851 -15.29 -21.00 23.55
C VAL A 851 -13.84 -21.08 23.08
N MET A 852 -12.91 -20.86 24.00
CA MET A 852 -11.48 -20.95 23.75
C MET A 852 -11.02 -22.40 23.48
N SER A 853 -10.01 -22.55 22.64
CA SER A 853 -9.30 -23.82 22.49
C SER A 853 -8.78 -24.34 23.85
N GLY A 854 -9.10 -25.60 24.16
CA GLY A 854 -8.77 -26.23 25.44
C GLY A 854 -9.79 -26.01 26.57
N ASP A 855 -10.85 -25.22 26.36
CA ASP A 855 -12.01 -25.24 27.26
C ASP A 855 -12.65 -26.64 27.27
N ALA A 856 -13.29 -27.02 28.37
CA ALA A 856 -14.03 -28.29 28.45
C ALA A 856 -15.22 -28.33 27.46
N MET A 857 -15.69 -27.17 27.02
CA MET A 857 -16.69 -27.00 25.98
C MET A 857 -16.09 -26.83 24.59
N ALA A 858 -14.79 -26.95 24.39
CA ALA A 858 -14.21 -26.87 23.05
C ALA A 858 -14.70 -28.02 22.14
N ARG A 859 -15.18 -27.69 20.94
CA ARG A 859 -15.54 -28.65 19.90
C ARG A 859 -14.29 -29.40 19.42
N PRO A 860 -14.39 -30.69 19.07
CA PRO A 860 -13.27 -31.42 18.48
C PRO A 860 -12.78 -30.73 17.19
N GLY A 861 -11.49 -30.35 17.17
CA GLY A 861 -10.88 -29.66 16.03
C GLY A 861 -11.46 -28.28 15.77
N GLN A 862 -11.84 -27.54 16.82
CA GLN A 862 -12.10 -26.11 16.71
C GLN A 862 -10.79 -25.31 16.73
N ASP A 863 -10.87 -24.07 16.29
CA ASP A 863 -9.75 -23.14 16.26
C ASP A 863 -9.51 -22.50 17.63
N THR A 864 -8.62 -21.52 17.67
CA THR A 864 -8.21 -20.85 18.92
C THR A 864 -9.41 -20.23 19.65
N TYR A 865 -10.33 -19.66 18.87
CA TYR A 865 -11.57 -19.06 19.31
C TYR A 865 -12.71 -19.64 18.46
N GLU A 866 -13.81 -20.02 19.11
CA GLU A 866 -15.01 -20.47 18.42
C GLU A 866 -16.22 -19.82 19.09
N ARG A 867 -17.11 -19.20 18.32
CA ARG A 867 -18.40 -18.75 18.84
C ARG A 867 -19.48 -19.75 18.50
N VAL A 868 -20.25 -20.13 19.53
CA VAL A 868 -21.33 -21.10 19.40
C VAL A 868 -22.65 -20.50 19.86
N LEU A 869 -23.74 -20.89 19.20
CA LEU A 869 -25.07 -20.51 19.61
C LEU A 869 -25.48 -21.28 20.86
N ALA A 870 -25.63 -20.61 21.99
CA ALA A 870 -26.24 -21.18 23.19
C ALA A 870 -27.73 -20.87 23.24
N VAL A 871 -28.54 -21.92 23.35
CA VAL A 871 -30.00 -21.83 23.41
C VAL A 871 -30.46 -22.34 24.76
N THR A 872 -30.92 -21.42 25.61
CA THR A 872 -31.52 -21.74 26.90
C THR A 872 -33.03 -21.84 26.73
N TYR A 873 -33.63 -22.89 27.27
CA TYR A 873 -35.06 -23.15 27.09
C TYR A 873 -35.70 -23.79 28.33
N ASP A 874 -37.00 -23.56 28.51
CA ASP A 874 -37.85 -24.28 29.45
C ASP A 874 -39.19 -24.64 28.78
N THR A 875 -39.39 -25.92 28.52
CA THR A 875 -40.64 -26.38 27.89
C THR A 875 -41.83 -26.42 28.85
N GLY A 876 -41.61 -26.57 30.16
CA GLY A 876 -42.72 -26.84 31.08
C GLY A 876 -43.63 -27.98 30.60
N ASP A 877 -44.89 -27.66 30.25
CA ASP A 877 -45.88 -28.60 29.68
C ASP A 877 -46.14 -28.40 28.17
N THR A 878 -45.44 -27.47 27.50
CA THR A 878 -45.64 -27.09 26.09
C THR A 878 -44.35 -27.19 25.27
N PRO A 879 -44.39 -27.60 23.99
CA PRO A 879 -43.20 -27.57 23.15
C PRO A 879 -42.62 -26.16 23.06
N VAL A 880 -41.30 -26.06 22.96
CA VAL A 880 -40.63 -24.80 22.61
C VAL A 880 -39.73 -25.06 21.43
N SER A 881 -39.65 -24.08 20.54
CA SER A 881 -38.87 -24.20 19.32
C SER A 881 -38.21 -22.89 18.97
N PHE A 882 -37.18 -22.98 18.14
CA PHE A 882 -36.65 -21.83 17.44
C PHE A 882 -36.40 -22.15 15.98
N THR A 883 -36.43 -21.11 15.14
CA THR A 883 -36.32 -21.22 13.69
C THR A 883 -35.44 -20.09 13.18
N GLN A 884 -34.53 -20.43 12.28
CA GLN A 884 -33.80 -19.49 11.45
C GLN A 884 -34.54 -19.40 10.11
N PRO A 885 -35.37 -18.36 9.89
CA PRO A 885 -35.96 -18.08 8.59
C PRO A 885 -34.90 -17.52 7.64
N PHE A 886 -35.08 -17.75 6.35
CA PHE A 886 -34.34 -17.05 5.30
C PHE A 886 -35.21 -15.95 4.70
N VAL A 887 -34.58 -14.84 4.34
CA VAL A 887 -35.27 -13.72 3.69
C VAL A 887 -35.71 -14.10 2.27
N GLN A 888 -34.94 -14.98 1.61
CA GLN A 888 -35.24 -15.58 0.32
C GLN A 888 -35.23 -17.10 0.39
N GLY A 889 -36.07 -17.74 -0.43
CA GLY A 889 -36.03 -19.18 -0.63
C GLY A 889 -34.72 -19.63 -1.28
N GLN A 890 -34.12 -20.70 -0.74
CA GLN A 890 -32.87 -21.28 -1.21
C GLN A 890 -33.09 -22.62 -1.92
N ASP A 891 -32.32 -22.90 -2.97
CA ASP A 891 -32.34 -24.22 -3.65
C ASP A 891 -31.31 -25.16 -3.02
N TRP A 892 -31.80 -26.11 -2.23
CA TRP A 892 -31.01 -27.16 -1.56
C TRP A 892 -31.07 -28.50 -2.29
N SER A 893 -31.70 -28.57 -3.47
CA SER A 893 -31.92 -29.83 -4.19
C SER A 893 -30.65 -30.53 -4.67
N GLY A 894 -29.51 -29.82 -4.65
CA GLY A 894 -28.18 -30.35 -4.93
C GLY A 894 -27.54 -31.18 -3.81
N TYR A 895 -28.07 -31.10 -2.58
CA TYR A 895 -27.47 -31.72 -1.39
C TYR A 895 -28.31 -32.90 -0.86
N ASP A 896 -27.70 -33.77 -0.05
CA ASP A 896 -28.34 -34.99 0.45
C ASP A 896 -28.87 -34.89 1.90
N GLY A 897 -28.45 -33.88 2.67
CA GLY A 897 -28.92 -33.68 4.03
C GLY A 897 -28.45 -32.39 4.71
N LEU A 898 -28.85 -32.23 5.96
CA LEU A 898 -28.46 -31.13 6.85
C LEU A 898 -27.53 -31.66 7.95
N SER A 899 -26.41 -31.00 8.19
CA SER A 899 -25.44 -31.31 9.23
C SER A 899 -25.27 -30.14 10.19
N PHE A 900 -24.96 -30.41 11.46
CA PHE A 900 -24.63 -29.39 12.46
C PHE A 900 -23.89 -30.02 13.64
N TRP A 901 -23.11 -29.24 14.37
CA TRP A 901 -22.60 -29.62 15.68
C TRP A 901 -23.64 -29.33 16.76
N PHE A 902 -23.82 -30.28 17.66
CA PHE A 902 -24.76 -30.19 18.77
C PHE A 902 -24.06 -30.61 20.06
N TYR A 903 -24.10 -29.75 21.07
CA TYR A 903 -23.63 -30.08 22.40
C TYR A 903 -24.75 -30.74 23.19
N GLY A 904 -24.70 -32.07 23.26
CA GLY A 904 -25.70 -32.87 23.93
C GLY A 904 -25.55 -32.91 25.45
N SER A 905 -26.67 -33.06 26.14
CA SER A 905 -26.70 -33.28 27.60
C SER A 905 -26.65 -34.78 27.94
N GLY A 906 -26.84 -35.65 26.95
CA GLY A 906 -27.02 -37.09 27.14
C GLY A 906 -28.37 -37.43 27.79
N SER A 907 -29.40 -36.60 27.56
CA SER A 907 -30.72 -36.75 28.17
C SER A 907 -31.44 -38.04 27.79
N GLY A 908 -31.14 -38.60 26.62
CA GLY A 908 -31.84 -39.72 26.00
C GLY A 908 -33.18 -39.33 25.36
N GLU A 909 -33.53 -38.05 25.36
CA GLU A 909 -34.74 -37.51 24.75
C GLU A 909 -34.54 -37.22 23.25
N SER A 910 -35.64 -37.10 22.52
CA SER A 910 -35.62 -36.82 21.08
C SER A 910 -35.70 -35.32 20.82
N VAL A 911 -34.70 -34.77 20.14
CA VAL A 911 -34.72 -33.39 19.62
C VAL A 911 -35.23 -33.45 18.17
N SER A 912 -36.18 -32.58 17.85
CA SER A 912 -36.74 -32.47 16.50
C SER A 912 -36.06 -31.32 15.76
N VAL A 913 -35.80 -31.53 14.48
CA VAL A 913 -35.27 -30.56 13.53
C VAL A 913 -36.33 -30.35 12.46
N ASN A 914 -36.66 -29.10 12.20
CA ASN A 914 -37.69 -28.68 11.28
C ASN A 914 -37.06 -27.99 10.06
N LEU A 915 -37.63 -28.22 8.88
CA LEU A 915 -37.36 -27.50 7.64
C LEU A 915 -38.62 -26.78 7.20
N LEU A 916 -38.43 -25.58 6.65
CA LEU A 916 -39.48 -24.75 6.06
C LEU A 916 -39.30 -24.85 4.53
N ASP A 917 -40.12 -25.63 3.84
CA ASP A 917 -40.00 -25.88 2.39
C ASP A 917 -41.24 -25.36 1.67
N ASN A 918 -41.06 -24.63 0.55
CA ASN A 918 -42.09 -24.05 -0.33
C ASN A 918 -43.15 -23.17 0.37
N GLN A 919 -43.32 -21.93 -0.06
CA GLN A 919 -44.45 -21.10 0.37
C GLN A 919 -45.62 -21.16 -0.62
N SER A 920 -46.86 -20.97 -0.13
CA SER A 920 -48.05 -20.92 -0.99
C SER A 920 -48.20 -19.59 -1.74
N ALA A 921 -47.67 -18.51 -1.15
CA ALA A 921 -47.60 -17.16 -1.66
C ALA A 921 -46.46 -16.44 -0.92
N THR A 922 -45.68 -15.64 -1.64
CA THR A 922 -44.64 -14.77 -1.05
C THR A 922 -45.24 -13.43 -0.60
N THR A 923 -44.47 -12.61 0.12
CA THR A 923 -44.90 -11.24 0.49
C THR A 923 -45.31 -10.42 -0.73
N ALA A 924 -44.62 -10.58 -1.87
CA ALA A 924 -44.94 -9.89 -3.12
C ALA A 924 -46.27 -10.33 -3.76
N ASP A 925 -46.79 -11.53 -3.43
CA ASP A 925 -48.02 -12.07 -3.98
C ASP A 925 -49.28 -11.67 -3.19
N VAL A 926 -49.10 -11.11 -1.98
CA VAL A 926 -50.18 -10.81 -1.02
C VAL A 926 -50.44 -9.31 -0.97
N ASP A 927 -51.73 -8.93 -0.94
CA ASP A 927 -52.15 -7.53 -0.84
C ASP A 927 -51.65 -6.93 0.49
N PRO A 928 -51.05 -5.73 0.51
CA PRO A 928 -50.57 -5.08 1.73
C PRO A 928 -51.60 -4.99 2.86
N ALA A 929 -52.90 -4.94 2.54
CA ALA A 929 -53.96 -4.93 3.53
C ALA A 929 -54.11 -6.23 4.34
N ASP A 930 -53.55 -7.33 3.83
CA ASP A 930 -53.56 -8.66 4.46
C ASP A 930 -52.21 -9.00 5.12
N TRP A 931 -51.22 -8.09 5.07
CA TRP A 931 -49.95 -8.28 5.79
C TRP A 931 -50.15 -8.25 7.31
N VAL A 932 -49.36 -9.07 8.01
CA VAL A 932 -49.34 -9.18 9.47
C VAL A 932 -48.00 -8.71 10.00
N MET A 933 -47.98 -8.24 11.25
CA MET A 933 -46.73 -7.86 11.90
C MET A 933 -45.87 -9.10 12.12
N VAL A 934 -44.66 -9.09 11.55
CA VAL A 934 -43.68 -10.17 11.68
C VAL A 934 -42.56 -9.81 12.65
N TRP A 935 -42.31 -8.51 12.85
CA TRP A 935 -41.27 -8.05 13.76
C TRP A 935 -41.53 -6.63 14.29
N GLN A 936 -40.99 -6.34 15.47
CA GLN A 936 -41.01 -5.01 16.09
C GLN A 936 -39.85 -4.82 17.08
N ASP A 937 -39.38 -3.58 17.22
CA ASP A 937 -38.62 -3.08 18.37
C ASP A 937 -39.36 -1.87 18.95
N GLU A 938 -39.79 -1.98 20.21
CA GLU A 938 -40.62 -1.00 20.92
C GLU A 938 -39.81 -0.19 21.95
N PHE A 939 -38.50 -0.45 22.07
CA PHE A 939 -37.57 0.36 22.88
C PHE A 939 -37.96 0.56 24.37
N ASP A 940 -38.75 -0.36 24.96
CA ASP A 940 -39.32 -0.33 26.32
C ASP A 940 -38.31 -0.55 27.49
N GLY A 941 -37.02 -0.34 27.27
CA GLY A 941 -35.97 -0.60 28.26
C GLY A 941 -35.70 0.53 29.25
N ASN A 942 -34.77 0.29 30.19
CA ASN A 942 -34.37 1.29 31.18
C ASN A 942 -33.56 2.44 30.55
N ALA A 943 -33.67 3.63 31.12
CA ALA A 943 -32.89 4.79 30.69
C ALA A 943 -31.37 4.52 30.73
N GLY A 944 -30.67 4.86 29.65
CA GLY A 944 -29.22 4.66 29.49
C GLY A 944 -28.81 3.26 29.03
N THR A 945 -29.75 2.33 28.85
CA THR A 945 -29.47 1.03 28.23
C THR A 945 -29.20 1.24 26.73
N LYS A 946 -28.13 0.65 26.18
CA LYS A 946 -27.89 0.65 24.73
C LYS A 946 -28.99 -0.13 23.99
N PRO A 947 -29.36 0.23 22.74
CA PRO A 947 -30.24 -0.59 21.91
C PRO A 947 -29.76 -2.04 21.81
N ASN A 948 -30.70 -2.96 21.56
CA ASN A 948 -30.45 -4.40 21.62
C ASN A 948 -29.32 -4.78 20.65
N PRO A 949 -28.14 -5.23 21.15
CA PRO A 949 -26.98 -5.51 20.32
C PRO A 949 -27.11 -6.81 19.52
N ASN A 950 -28.24 -7.52 19.63
CA ASN A 950 -28.58 -8.58 18.70
C ASN A 950 -29.21 -7.98 17.41
N ILE A 951 -29.92 -6.85 17.52
CA ILE A 951 -30.65 -6.23 16.40
C ILE A 951 -29.81 -5.12 15.76
N TRP A 952 -29.27 -4.20 16.57
CA TRP A 952 -28.63 -2.97 16.11
C TRP A 952 -27.12 -3.01 16.30
N ARG A 953 -26.38 -2.91 15.20
CA ARG A 953 -24.92 -2.69 15.15
C ARG A 953 -24.66 -1.19 15.02
N TYR A 954 -23.50 -0.75 15.51
CA TYR A 954 -23.04 0.62 15.35
C TYR A 954 -22.07 0.71 14.19
N GLU A 955 -22.30 1.67 13.29
CA GLU A 955 -21.27 2.20 12.42
C GLU A 955 -20.37 3.14 13.22
N ILE A 956 -19.07 3.06 13.01
CA ILE A 956 -18.07 3.79 13.80
C ILE A 956 -17.25 4.69 12.89
N GLY A 957 -17.05 5.93 13.34
CA GLY A 957 -16.19 6.89 12.67
C GLY A 957 -16.91 7.82 11.71
N ASP A 958 -16.13 8.37 10.80
CA ASP A 958 -16.50 9.42 9.86
C ASP A 958 -16.61 8.89 8.41
N GLY A 959 -16.67 7.57 8.23
CA GLY A 959 -16.70 6.91 6.93
C GLY A 959 -15.32 6.64 6.31
N THR A 960 -14.23 7.14 6.91
CA THR A 960 -12.87 6.92 6.36
C THR A 960 -12.48 5.44 6.30
N LEU A 961 -12.87 4.64 7.31
CA LEU A 961 -12.65 3.18 7.31
C LEU A 961 -13.34 2.45 6.16
N ASN A 962 -14.40 3.04 5.61
CA ASN A 962 -15.17 2.50 4.48
C ASN A 962 -14.72 3.11 3.14
N GLY A 963 -13.60 3.85 3.11
CA GLY A 963 -13.13 4.54 1.90
C GLY A 963 -13.98 5.74 1.47
N ILE A 964 -14.91 6.19 2.32
CA ILE A 964 -15.85 7.29 2.03
C ILE A 964 -15.83 8.36 3.14
N PRO A 965 -14.73 9.13 3.29
CA PRO A 965 -14.63 10.19 4.30
C PRO A 965 -15.83 11.16 4.28
N GLY A 966 -16.31 11.52 5.47
CA GLY A 966 -17.57 12.27 5.65
C GLY A 966 -18.78 11.47 5.18
N TRP A 967 -18.74 10.14 5.31
CA TRP A 967 -19.73 9.17 4.82
C TRP A 967 -20.11 9.35 3.34
N GLY A 968 -19.19 9.88 2.52
CA GLY A 968 -19.42 10.20 1.11
C GLY A 968 -20.26 11.46 0.87
N ASN A 969 -20.74 12.12 1.94
CA ASN A 969 -21.62 13.28 1.89
C ASN A 969 -21.03 14.53 2.54
N SER A 970 -19.74 14.52 2.89
CA SER A 970 -19.09 15.59 3.66
C SER A 970 -19.72 15.83 5.04
N GLU A 971 -20.29 14.78 5.63
CA GLU A 971 -20.82 14.77 7.00
C GLU A 971 -19.70 15.13 8.01
N SER A 972 -20.07 15.78 9.12
CA SER A 972 -19.12 16.36 10.08
C SER A 972 -19.01 15.58 11.40
N GLU A 973 -19.92 14.67 11.68
CA GLU A 973 -19.90 13.85 12.89
C GLU A 973 -18.98 12.63 12.79
N TYR A 974 -18.55 12.19 13.96
CA TYR A 974 -17.97 10.87 14.17
C TYR A 974 -19.02 9.97 14.85
N TYR A 975 -19.48 8.91 14.19
CA TYR A 975 -20.40 7.96 14.80
C TYR A 975 -19.68 7.11 15.86
N THR A 976 -20.34 6.85 16.99
CA THR A 976 -19.77 6.07 18.10
C THR A 976 -20.74 4.99 18.59
N ASP A 977 -20.21 4.02 19.34
CA ASP A 977 -21.00 3.04 20.07
C ASP A 977 -21.45 3.54 21.46
N SER A 978 -21.18 4.79 21.82
CA SER A 978 -21.39 5.29 23.17
C SER A 978 -22.87 5.39 23.52
N ALA A 979 -23.20 5.05 24.77
CA ALA A 979 -24.54 5.30 25.32
C ALA A 979 -24.89 6.81 25.41
N ASP A 980 -23.87 7.67 25.27
CA ASP A 980 -24.04 9.12 25.14
C ASP A 980 -24.62 9.54 23.77
N ASN A 981 -24.49 8.68 22.75
CA ASN A 981 -24.98 8.91 21.40
C ASN A 981 -26.16 8.02 21.01
N ALA A 982 -26.28 6.78 21.51
CA ALA A 982 -27.50 5.98 21.38
C ALA A 982 -27.86 5.25 22.68
N ALA A 983 -29.02 5.56 23.23
CA ALA A 983 -29.55 4.86 24.40
C ALA A 983 -31.06 4.94 24.47
N LEU A 984 -31.65 3.99 25.19
CA LEU A 984 -33.06 4.03 25.57
C LEU A 984 -33.26 5.16 26.61
N ASP A 985 -34.36 5.89 26.50
CA ASP A 985 -34.65 7.04 27.37
C ASP A 985 -35.42 6.66 28.66
N GLY A 986 -35.85 5.40 28.78
CA GLY A 986 -36.66 4.89 29.89
C GLY A 986 -38.14 5.29 29.84
N SER A 987 -38.58 5.89 28.74
CA SER A 987 -39.96 6.32 28.48
C SER A 987 -40.55 5.66 27.22
N GLY A 988 -39.90 4.62 26.71
CA GLY A 988 -40.30 3.89 25.51
C GLY A 988 -39.73 4.46 24.22
N ASN A 989 -38.56 5.11 24.25
CA ASN A 989 -37.89 5.54 23.03
C ASN A 989 -36.42 5.13 22.99
N LEU A 990 -35.93 4.87 21.79
CA LEU A 990 -34.52 5.01 21.45
C LEU A 990 -34.21 6.49 21.19
N ALA A 991 -33.18 7.01 21.84
CA ALA A 991 -32.67 8.37 21.64
C ALA A 991 -31.32 8.33 20.91
N LEU A 992 -31.29 8.83 19.66
CA LEU A 992 -30.05 9.12 18.94
C LEU A 992 -29.66 10.57 19.18
N THR A 993 -28.51 10.77 19.81
CA THR A 993 -28.09 12.05 20.38
C THR A 993 -26.80 12.54 19.74
N MET A 994 -26.87 13.71 19.09
CA MET A 994 -25.75 14.48 18.58
C MET A 994 -25.12 15.30 19.71
N GLN A 995 -23.81 15.18 19.89
CA GLN A 995 -23.04 15.92 20.88
C GLN A 995 -21.93 16.75 20.23
N GLN A 996 -21.56 17.85 20.90
CA GLN A 996 -20.38 18.62 20.55
C GLN A 996 -19.17 18.10 21.34
N VAL A 997 -18.06 17.90 20.64
CA VAL A 997 -16.80 17.41 21.17
C VAL A 997 -15.92 18.59 21.60
N ASN A 998 -15.21 18.43 22.71
CA ASN A 998 -14.12 19.33 23.05
C ASN A 998 -12.83 18.83 22.40
N THR A 999 -12.46 19.45 21.28
CA THR A 999 -11.27 19.13 20.47
C THR A 999 -9.95 19.23 21.24
N ASN A 1000 -9.91 19.94 22.38
CA ASN A 1000 -8.70 20.01 23.21
C ASN A 1000 -8.49 18.79 24.11
N THR A 1001 -9.50 17.92 24.24
CA THR A 1001 -9.48 16.78 25.16
C THR A 1001 -9.82 15.46 24.50
N SER A 1002 -10.29 15.49 23.26
CA SER A 1002 -10.59 14.31 22.45
C SER A 1002 -9.41 14.00 21.54
N ASP A 1003 -9.10 12.73 21.38
CA ASP A 1003 -8.15 12.21 20.40
C ASP A 1003 -8.84 11.72 19.11
N LEU A 1004 -10.16 11.93 18.99
CA LEU A 1004 -10.91 11.60 17.79
C LEU A 1004 -10.48 12.51 16.63
N ALA A 1005 -10.24 11.88 15.49
CA ALA A 1005 -9.85 12.55 14.27
C ALA A 1005 -10.84 12.21 13.16
N CYS A 1006 -11.30 13.26 12.50
CA CYS A 1006 -12.23 13.25 11.39
C CYS A 1006 -11.46 13.64 10.13
N TRP A 1007 -12.08 13.45 8.96
CA TRP A 1007 -11.48 13.71 7.66
C TRP A 1007 -11.03 15.17 7.45
N TYR A 1008 -11.59 16.10 8.23
CA TYR A 1008 -11.25 17.52 8.23
C TYR A 1008 -10.32 17.94 9.39
N GLY A 1009 -9.82 17.01 10.20
CA GLY A 1009 -9.00 17.28 11.39
C GLY A 1009 -9.65 16.81 12.70
N PRO A 1010 -9.36 17.44 13.86
CA PRO A 1010 -9.97 17.05 15.14
C PRO A 1010 -11.51 17.06 15.08
N CYS A 1011 -12.15 15.96 15.48
CA CYS A 1011 -13.60 15.85 15.39
C CYS A 1011 -14.32 16.87 16.27
N GLU A 1012 -15.31 17.56 15.72
CA GLU A 1012 -16.12 18.55 16.43
C GLU A 1012 -17.45 18.00 16.96
N TYR A 1013 -17.95 16.90 16.40
CA TYR A 1013 -19.26 16.34 16.71
C TYR A 1013 -19.22 14.81 16.82
N THR A 1014 -20.04 14.25 17.69
CA THR A 1014 -20.31 12.80 17.73
C THR A 1014 -21.79 12.50 17.65
N SER A 1015 -22.13 11.37 17.04
CA SER A 1015 -23.50 10.88 16.93
C SER A 1015 -23.54 9.35 16.92
N ALA A 1016 -24.67 8.76 16.52
CA ALA A 1016 -24.80 7.33 16.27
C ALA A 1016 -25.48 7.06 14.92
N ARG A 1017 -25.00 6.01 14.26
CA ARG A 1017 -25.60 5.37 13.08
C ARG A 1017 -25.77 3.89 13.41
N LEU A 1018 -27.02 3.47 13.53
CA LEU A 1018 -27.39 2.10 13.85
C LEU A 1018 -27.82 1.39 12.57
N ILE A 1019 -27.31 0.18 12.37
CA ILE A 1019 -27.66 -0.68 11.22
C ILE A 1019 -28.13 -2.05 11.69
N SER A 1020 -28.94 -2.73 10.88
CA SER A 1020 -29.42 -4.10 11.17
C SER A 1020 -28.83 -5.19 10.26
N TRP A 1021 -27.77 -4.89 9.52
CA TRP A 1021 -27.06 -5.83 8.64
C TRP A 1021 -26.66 -7.11 9.39
N ASP A 1022 -26.86 -8.26 8.74
CA ASP A 1022 -26.64 -9.64 9.22
C ASP A 1022 -27.50 -10.05 10.42
N ARG A 1023 -28.48 -9.21 10.77
CA ARG A 1023 -29.26 -9.36 12.01
C ARG A 1023 -30.75 -9.31 11.78
N MET A 1024 -31.21 -8.33 11.01
CA MET A 1024 -32.59 -8.14 10.60
C MET A 1024 -32.59 -7.48 9.23
N GLU A 1025 -33.13 -8.21 8.26
CA GLU A 1025 -33.14 -7.88 6.85
C GLU A 1025 -34.45 -8.42 6.28
N TYR A 1026 -35.00 -7.69 5.33
CA TYR A 1026 -36.29 -8.02 4.74
C TYR A 1026 -36.25 -7.80 3.24
N GLU A 1027 -36.99 -8.65 2.54
CA GLU A 1027 -37.38 -8.42 1.16
C GLU A 1027 -38.90 -8.22 1.13
N TYR A 1028 -39.32 -7.04 0.68
CA TYR A 1028 -40.72 -6.61 0.64
C TYR A 1028 -41.41 -6.49 2.00
N GLY A 1029 -42.58 -5.86 1.98
CA GLY A 1029 -43.43 -5.67 3.14
C GLY A 1029 -43.64 -4.20 3.48
N ARG A 1030 -44.29 -3.97 4.62
CA ARG A 1030 -44.45 -2.63 5.20
C ARG A 1030 -43.42 -2.46 6.29
N ILE A 1031 -42.62 -1.42 6.15
CA ILE A 1031 -41.59 -1.06 7.13
C ILE A 1031 -41.94 0.34 7.63
N GLU A 1032 -42.12 0.48 8.94
CA GLU A 1032 -42.52 1.77 9.53
C GLU A 1032 -41.78 2.06 10.84
N ALA A 1033 -41.53 3.34 11.08
CA ALA A 1033 -41.01 3.85 12.34
C ALA A 1033 -41.79 5.09 12.78
N ARG A 1034 -41.96 5.24 14.09
CA ARG A 1034 -42.56 6.45 14.68
C ARG A 1034 -41.48 7.30 15.31
N ILE A 1035 -41.20 8.45 14.70
CA ILE A 1035 -40.00 9.25 14.96
C ILE A 1035 -40.39 10.70 15.27
N GLN A 1036 -39.72 11.30 16.25
CA GLN A 1036 -39.68 12.74 16.45
C GLN A 1036 -38.25 13.25 16.14
N VAL A 1037 -38.14 14.11 15.12
CA VAL A 1037 -36.87 14.74 14.71
C VAL A 1037 -36.50 15.90 15.65
N PRO A 1038 -35.20 16.27 15.76
CA PRO A 1038 -34.76 17.38 16.60
C PRO A 1038 -35.27 18.75 16.14
N ASP A 1039 -35.49 19.67 17.09
CA ASP A 1039 -35.96 21.05 16.88
C ASP A 1039 -34.84 22.10 16.74
N GLY A 1040 -33.59 21.64 16.57
CA GLY A 1040 -32.41 22.47 16.39
C GLY A 1040 -32.41 23.30 15.11
N GLY A 1041 -31.51 24.29 15.07
CA GLY A 1041 -31.23 25.10 13.88
C GLY A 1041 -30.51 24.31 12.78
N ASP A 1042 -30.22 25.00 11.67
CA ASP A 1042 -29.65 24.45 10.45
C ASP A 1042 -28.41 23.56 10.71
N GLY A 1043 -28.31 22.45 9.96
CA GLY A 1043 -27.18 21.53 9.96
C GLY A 1043 -27.52 20.10 10.36
N LEU A 1044 -28.58 19.85 11.13
CA LEU A 1044 -29.00 18.49 11.52
C LEU A 1044 -29.67 17.73 10.37
N TRP A 1045 -29.32 16.45 10.23
CA TRP A 1045 -29.83 15.53 9.20
C TRP A 1045 -30.11 14.11 9.76
N PRO A 1046 -31.24 13.90 10.46
CA PRO A 1046 -31.73 12.57 10.80
C PRO A 1046 -32.30 11.82 9.59
N ALA A 1047 -32.08 10.50 9.58
CA ALA A 1047 -32.59 9.61 8.55
C ALA A 1047 -33.06 8.25 9.12
N PHE A 1048 -34.08 7.70 8.46
CA PHE A 1048 -34.56 6.33 8.59
C PHE A 1048 -34.66 5.74 7.18
N TRP A 1049 -33.81 4.76 6.89
CA TRP A 1049 -33.51 4.35 5.52
C TRP A 1049 -33.01 2.91 5.47
N MET A 1050 -32.74 2.41 4.27
CA MET A 1050 -32.39 1.02 4.01
C MET A 1050 -31.34 0.91 2.90
N LEU A 1051 -30.47 -0.10 3.01
CA LEU A 1051 -29.48 -0.48 1.98
C LEU A 1051 -29.62 -1.96 1.65
N GLY A 1052 -29.28 -2.33 0.42
CA GLY A 1052 -29.24 -3.73 0.01
C GLY A 1052 -28.19 -4.53 0.77
N THR A 1053 -28.47 -5.80 1.04
CA THR A 1053 -27.56 -6.69 1.79
C THR A 1053 -26.35 -7.16 0.99
N ASP A 1054 -26.38 -7.00 -0.34
CA ASP A 1054 -25.30 -7.31 -1.27
C ASP A 1054 -24.29 -6.15 -1.42
N LEU A 1055 -24.31 -5.18 -0.49
CA LEU A 1055 -23.50 -3.96 -0.56
C LEU A 1055 -22.00 -4.24 -0.73
N ASP A 1056 -21.45 -5.22 -0.02
CA ASP A 1056 -20.03 -5.58 -0.12
C ASP A 1056 -19.70 -6.33 -1.41
N GLU A 1057 -20.70 -6.95 -2.05
CA GLU A 1057 -20.53 -7.71 -3.29
C GLU A 1057 -20.57 -6.82 -4.53
N VAL A 1058 -21.49 -5.83 -4.54
CA VAL A 1058 -21.77 -5.02 -5.73
C VAL A 1058 -21.49 -3.53 -5.57
N GLY A 1059 -21.32 -3.06 -4.33
CA GLY A 1059 -21.11 -1.65 -3.99
C GLY A 1059 -22.35 -0.76 -4.15
N TRP A 1060 -22.25 0.47 -3.64
CA TRP A 1060 -23.27 1.51 -3.85
C TRP A 1060 -22.99 2.30 -5.16
N PRO A 1061 -24.01 2.67 -5.95
CA PRO A 1061 -25.46 2.52 -5.72
C PRO A 1061 -26.03 1.23 -6.32
N GLN A 1062 -25.19 0.25 -6.68
CA GLN A 1062 -25.64 -0.96 -7.38
C GLN A 1062 -26.51 -1.86 -6.47
N SER A 1063 -26.20 -1.89 -5.18
CA SER A 1063 -26.96 -2.56 -4.12
C SER A 1063 -28.31 -1.88 -3.81
N GLY A 1064 -28.50 -0.62 -4.23
CA GLY A 1064 -29.73 0.12 -3.99
C GLY A 1064 -29.88 0.69 -2.58
N GLU A 1065 -30.65 1.77 -2.49
CA GLU A 1065 -30.97 2.50 -1.25
C GLU A 1065 -32.45 2.89 -1.26
N ILE A 1066 -33.14 2.73 -0.13
CA ILE A 1066 -34.52 3.19 0.07
C ILE A 1066 -34.58 4.10 1.30
N ASP A 1067 -34.73 5.39 1.07
CA ASP A 1067 -34.90 6.39 2.12
C ASP A 1067 -36.36 6.49 2.51
N ILE A 1068 -36.73 5.89 3.64
CA ILE A 1068 -38.11 5.93 4.16
C ILE A 1068 -38.43 7.35 4.65
N MET A 1069 -37.47 7.97 5.32
CA MET A 1069 -37.53 9.36 5.74
C MET A 1069 -36.12 9.94 5.88
N GLU A 1070 -35.88 11.05 5.19
CA GLU A 1070 -34.83 11.99 5.55
C GLU A 1070 -35.44 13.34 5.94
N TYR A 1071 -34.79 14.03 6.88
CA TYR A 1071 -35.14 15.38 7.28
C TYR A 1071 -33.87 16.22 7.38
N VAL A 1072 -33.94 17.48 6.93
CA VAL A 1072 -32.88 18.47 7.14
C VAL A 1072 -33.45 19.68 7.88
N SER A 1073 -32.85 20.01 9.02
CA SER A 1073 -33.31 21.10 9.90
C SER A 1073 -33.40 22.48 9.22
N ARG A 1074 -32.61 22.72 8.16
CA ARG A 1074 -32.67 23.94 7.33
C ARG A 1074 -33.98 24.09 6.54
N ILE A 1075 -34.74 23.02 6.37
CA ILE A 1075 -36.10 23.01 5.79
C ILE A 1075 -37.03 22.34 6.81
N PRO A 1076 -37.34 23.02 7.92
CA PRO A 1076 -37.87 22.37 9.12
C PRO A 1076 -39.30 21.83 8.97
N THR A 1077 -40.00 22.09 7.85
CA THR A 1077 -41.38 21.65 7.62
C THR A 1077 -41.51 20.51 6.61
N GLU A 1078 -40.40 20.04 6.03
CA GLU A 1078 -40.40 19.05 4.95
C GLU A 1078 -39.61 17.79 5.33
N ILE A 1079 -40.05 16.65 4.80
CA ILE A 1079 -39.27 15.40 4.75
C ILE A 1079 -39.13 14.93 3.31
N PHE A 1080 -38.19 14.03 3.08
CA PHE A 1080 -37.84 13.44 1.79
C PHE A 1080 -38.01 11.93 1.86
N GLY A 1081 -38.57 11.34 0.81
CA GLY A 1081 -38.55 9.89 0.58
C GLY A 1081 -38.05 9.60 -0.83
N THR A 1082 -37.05 8.74 -0.93
CA THR A 1082 -36.18 8.65 -2.10
C THR A 1082 -35.74 7.21 -2.33
N ILE A 1083 -35.42 6.87 -3.58
CA ILE A 1083 -34.68 5.66 -3.95
C ILE A 1083 -33.43 6.00 -4.75
N HIS A 1084 -32.34 5.29 -4.44
CA HIS A 1084 -31.06 5.44 -5.13
C HIS A 1084 -30.68 4.12 -5.78
N GLY A 1085 -30.23 4.18 -7.03
CA GLY A 1085 -29.82 3.03 -7.80
C GLY A 1085 -28.92 3.42 -8.98
N PRO A 1086 -28.45 2.45 -9.78
CA PRO A 1086 -27.49 2.71 -10.85
C PRO A 1086 -28.07 3.64 -11.92
N GLY A 1087 -27.53 4.86 -11.99
CA GLY A 1087 -27.97 5.91 -12.92
C GLY A 1087 -29.07 6.85 -12.38
N TYR A 1088 -29.46 6.72 -11.11
CA TYR A 1088 -30.41 7.57 -10.40
C TYR A 1088 -30.09 7.60 -8.89
N SER A 1089 -28.95 8.16 -8.52
CA SER A 1089 -28.48 8.24 -7.13
C SER A 1089 -27.94 9.63 -6.79
N GLY A 1090 -27.67 9.86 -5.50
CA GLY A 1090 -27.18 11.15 -4.99
C GLY A 1090 -28.12 12.31 -5.39
N GLY A 1091 -27.57 13.39 -5.93
CA GLY A 1091 -28.40 14.53 -6.38
C GLY A 1091 -29.36 14.22 -7.55
N SER A 1092 -29.27 13.05 -8.18
CA SER A 1092 -30.17 12.59 -9.25
C SER A 1092 -31.10 11.45 -8.81
N ALA A 1093 -31.18 11.19 -7.51
CA ALA A 1093 -32.05 10.15 -6.97
C ALA A 1093 -33.53 10.41 -7.29
N PHE A 1094 -34.32 9.33 -7.33
CA PHE A 1094 -35.74 9.43 -7.63
C PHE A 1094 -36.52 9.51 -6.32
N GLY A 1095 -37.10 10.67 -6.03
CA GLY A 1095 -37.80 10.91 -4.77
C GLY A 1095 -38.83 12.02 -4.85
N ASN A 1096 -39.48 12.29 -3.72
CA ASN A 1096 -40.42 13.40 -3.56
C ASN A 1096 -40.42 13.91 -2.10
N THR A 1097 -41.01 15.08 -1.89
CA THR A 1097 -41.11 15.72 -0.57
C THR A 1097 -42.53 15.72 -0.03
N TYR A 1098 -42.65 15.73 1.30
CA TYR A 1098 -43.90 16.00 2.01
C TYR A 1098 -43.73 17.23 2.92
N ASP A 1099 -44.55 18.25 2.70
CA ASP A 1099 -44.60 19.48 3.51
C ASP A 1099 -45.74 19.40 4.53
N PHE A 1100 -45.41 19.44 5.82
CA PHE A 1100 -46.36 19.43 6.93
C PHE A 1100 -47.06 20.79 7.11
N GLY A 1101 -46.51 21.87 6.54
CA GLY A 1101 -46.97 23.25 6.73
C GLY A 1101 -46.61 23.85 8.09
N GLU A 1102 -45.99 23.06 8.96
CA GLU A 1102 -45.49 23.39 10.29
C GLU A 1102 -44.24 22.57 10.60
N PRO A 1103 -43.39 22.98 11.55
CA PRO A 1103 -42.16 22.25 11.83
C PRO A 1103 -42.40 20.78 12.19
N VAL A 1104 -41.68 19.86 11.55
CA VAL A 1104 -41.79 18.40 11.74
C VAL A 1104 -41.46 18.02 13.19
N ALA A 1105 -40.50 18.72 13.81
CA ALA A 1105 -40.08 18.48 15.19
C ALA A 1105 -41.17 18.69 16.27
N ASN A 1106 -42.32 19.28 15.91
CA ASN A 1106 -43.39 19.61 16.86
C ASN A 1106 -44.10 18.37 17.46
N ASP A 1107 -44.13 17.25 16.74
CA ASP A 1107 -44.80 16.01 17.17
C ASP A 1107 -44.04 14.79 16.64
N TYR A 1108 -44.44 13.61 17.10
CA TYR A 1108 -44.04 12.35 16.50
C TYR A 1108 -44.88 12.07 15.26
N HIS A 1109 -44.23 11.59 14.22
CA HIS A 1109 -44.86 11.17 12.97
C HIS A 1109 -44.51 9.73 12.65
N THR A 1110 -45.41 9.01 11.97
CA THR A 1110 -45.16 7.66 11.48
C THR A 1110 -44.72 7.72 10.02
N PHE A 1111 -43.47 7.32 9.77
CA PHE A 1111 -42.87 7.22 8.44
C PHE A 1111 -42.86 5.77 8.01
N ALA A 1112 -43.30 5.47 6.80
CA ALA A 1112 -43.39 4.10 6.33
C ALA A 1112 -43.22 3.96 4.83
N ILE A 1113 -42.78 2.79 4.40
CA ILE A 1113 -42.93 2.30 3.03
C ILE A 1113 -43.81 1.06 2.99
N GLU A 1114 -44.51 0.86 1.88
CA GLU A 1114 -45.00 -0.44 1.43
C GLU A 1114 -44.24 -0.80 0.16
N TRP A 1115 -43.46 -1.88 0.23
CA TRP A 1115 -42.52 -2.29 -0.80
C TRP A 1115 -42.89 -3.68 -1.32
N GLY A 1116 -42.97 -3.81 -2.64
CA GLY A 1116 -43.10 -5.08 -3.36
C GLY A 1116 -42.16 -5.15 -4.55
N ALA A 1117 -42.19 -6.26 -5.30
CA ALA A 1117 -41.23 -6.57 -6.36
C ALA A 1117 -41.18 -5.57 -7.53
N ASP A 1118 -42.25 -4.81 -7.78
CA ASP A 1118 -42.31 -3.87 -8.90
C ASP A 1118 -42.86 -2.49 -8.46
N GLU A 1119 -42.93 -2.22 -7.15
CA GLU A 1119 -43.42 -0.93 -6.62
C GLU A 1119 -42.98 -0.64 -5.18
N ILE A 1120 -42.77 0.64 -4.88
CA ILE A 1120 -42.56 1.16 -3.51
C ILE A 1120 -43.47 2.37 -3.32
N HIS A 1121 -44.15 2.44 -2.17
CA HIS A 1121 -45.08 3.51 -1.79
C HIS A 1121 -44.70 4.10 -0.44
N TRP A 1122 -44.49 5.42 -0.36
CA TRP A 1122 -44.11 6.12 0.87
C TRP A 1122 -45.31 6.77 1.54
N TYR A 1123 -45.34 6.66 2.87
CA TYR A 1123 -46.40 7.16 3.73
C TYR A 1123 -45.86 8.01 4.88
N VAL A 1124 -46.57 9.11 5.17
CA VAL A 1124 -46.45 9.87 6.41
C VAL A 1124 -47.80 9.89 7.10
N ASP A 1125 -47.88 9.41 8.34
CA ASP A 1125 -49.13 9.33 9.13
C ASP A 1125 -50.28 8.64 8.37
N GLY A 1126 -49.93 7.63 7.56
CA GLY A 1126 -50.86 6.89 6.71
C GLY A 1126 -51.26 7.61 5.40
N ILE A 1127 -50.66 8.75 5.08
CA ILE A 1127 -50.86 9.48 3.83
C ILE A 1127 -49.78 9.07 2.82
N ASN A 1128 -50.18 8.38 1.75
CA ASN A 1128 -49.29 8.13 0.61
C ASN A 1128 -48.94 9.45 -0.10
N TYR A 1129 -47.64 9.76 -0.26
CA TYR A 1129 -47.18 10.98 -0.93
C TYR A 1129 -46.17 10.75 -2.07
N HIS A 1130 -45.58 9.56 -2.17
CA HIS A 1130 -44.63 9.22 -3.22
C HIS A 1130 -44.75 7.74 -3.59
N ASN A 1131 -44.56 7.43 -4.87
CA ASN A 1131 -44.54 6.06 -5.39
C ASN A 1131 -43.40 5.95 -6.41
N ALA A 1132 -42.78 4.77 -6.47
CA ALA A 1132 -41.77 4.43 -7.47
C ALA A 1132 -42.07 3.05 -8.09
N THR A 1133 -41.82 2.93 -9.39
CA THR A 1133 -41.92 1.67 -10.15
C THR A 1133 -40.70 1.51 -11.07
N PRO A 1134 -40.42 0.30 -11.59
CA PRO A 1134 -39.37 0.10 -12.59
C PRO A 1134 -39.48 1.02 -13.82
N SER A 1135 -40.70 1.48 -14.15
CA SER A 1135 -40.93 2.36 -15.30
C SER A 1135 -40.52 3.82 -15.07
N ASP A 1136 -40.45 4.27 -13.80
CA ASP A 1136 -40.08 5.64 -13.44
C ASP A 1136 -38.57 5.88 -13.55
N VAL A 1137 -37.78 4.82 -13.32
CA VAL A 1137 -36.32 4.85 -13.43
C VAL A 1137 -35.79 4.32 -14.77
N ALA A 1138 -36.66 3.81 -15.64
CA ALA A 1138 -36.26 3.30 -16.95
C ALA A 1138 -35.58 4.38 -17.82
N PRO A 1139 -34.51 4.05 -18.58
CA PRO A 1139 -34.01 2.70 -18.88
C PRO A 1139 -33.02 2.15 -17.85
N ASN A 1140 -32.80 2.84 -16.73
CA ASN A 1140 -31.89 2.39 -15.68
C ASN A 1140 -32.45 1.14 -14.97
N GLN A 1141 -31.55 0.38 -14.33
CA GLN A 1141 -31.90 -0.89 -13.68
C GLN A 1141 -32.64 -0.67 -12.37
N TRP A 1142 -33.73 -1.40 -12.16
CA TRP A 1142 -34.41 -1.54 -10.87
C TRP A 1142 -33.64 -2.54 -9.98
N VAL A 1143 -33.26 -2.11 -8.77
CA VAL A 1143 -32.38 -2.85 -7.84
C VAL A 1143 -33.02 -3.02 -6.45
N TYR A 1144 -34.33 -3.27 -6.39
CA TYR A 1144 -35.06 -3.42 -5.12
C TYR A 1144 -35.77 -4.78 -5.02
N ASN A 1145 -35.19 -5.81 -5.63
CA ASN A 1145 -35.73 -7.18 -5.70
C ASN A 1145 -34.77 -8.18 -5.06
N HIS A 1146 -34.26 -7.80 -3.90
CA HIS A 1146 -33.39 -8.58 -3.03
C HIS A 1146 -33.49 -8.02 -1.60
N PRO A 1147 -32.90 -8.67 -0.59
CA PRO A 1147 -32.99 -8.23 0.80
C PRO A 1147 -32.31 -6.88 1.06
N PHE A 1148 -32.87 -6.13 2.01
CA PHE A 1148 -32.36 -4.86 2.51
C PHE A 1148 -32.31 -4.86 4.05
N PHE A 1149 -31.32 -4.19 4.63
CA PHE A 1149 -31.21 -3.94 6.06
C PHE A 1149 -31.60 -2.50 6.42
N LEU A 1150 -31.98 -2.24 7.67
CA LEU A 1150 -32.42 -0.92 8.17
C LEU A 1150 -31.26 -0.09 8.72
N LEU A 1151 -31.38 1.22 8.58
CA LEU A 1151 -30.49 2.22 9.13
C LEU A 1151 -31.27 3.32 9.86
N LEU A 1152 -30.74 3.74 11.02
CA LEU A 1152 -31.18 4.91 11.77
C LEU A 1152 -29.95 5.74 12.15
N ASN A 1153 -29.90 7.00 11.74
CA ASN A 1153 -28.80 7.89 12.12
C ASN A 1153 -29.26 9.35 12.29
N LEU A 1154 -28.39 10.11 12.96
CA LEU A 1154 -28.50 11.57 13.05
C LEU A 1154 -27.17 12.17 12.60
N ALA A 1155 -27.09 12.63 11.36
CA ALA A 1155 -25.92 13.32 10.81
C ALA A 1155 -25.94 14.83 11.12
N ILE A 1156 -24.80 15.51 10.93
CA ILE A 1156 -24.67 16.97 10.97
C ILE A 1156 -23.76 17.49 9.86
N GLY A 1157 -24.19 18.57 9.20
CA GLY A 1157 -23.46 19.17 8.09
C GLY A 1157 -23.71 18.43 6.78
N GLY A 1158 -22.68 18.35 5.94
CA GLY A 1158 -22.72 17.66 4.66
C GLY A 1158 -23.44 18.39 3.53
N ASN A 1159 -23.34 17.81 2.34
CA ASN A 1159 -23.85 18.35 1.09
C ASN A 1159 -25.37 18.56 1.12
N PHE A 1160 -26.10 17.68 1.81
CA PHE A 1160 -27.55 17.75 1.93
C PHE A 1160 -28.01 18.49 3.20
N GLY A 1161 -27.45 18.18 4.37
CA GLY A 1161 -27.75 18.85 5.64
C GLY A 1161 -27.39 20.35 5.64
N GLY A 1162 -26.35 20.73 4.88
CA GLY A 1162 -25.93 22.11 4.64
C GLY A 1162 -25.10 22.70 5.77
N SER A 1163 -24.97 24.03 5.79
CA SER A 1163 -24.15 24.72 6.80
C SER A 1163 -24.69 24.53 8.22
N ILE A 1164 -23.79 24.29 9.17
CA ILE A 1164 -24.11 24.15 10.59
C ILE A 1164 -24.31 25.54 11.22
N ASP A 1165 -25.44 25.77 11.89
CA ASP A 1165 -25.68 27.01 12.64
C ASP A 1165 -24.64 27.12 13.77
N PRO A 1166 -23.78 28.16 13.80
CA PRO A 1166 -22.77 28.34 14.85
C PRO A 1166 -23.39 28.56 16.25
N ASN A 1167 -24.70 28.76 16.35
CA ASN A 1167 -25.44 28.90 17.61
C ASN A 1167 -26.29 27.67 17.96
N LEU A 1168 -26.15 26.57 17.21
CA LEU A 1168 -26.82 25.31 17.51
C LEU A 1168 -26.48 24.88 18.95
N VAL A 1169 -27.50 24.55 19.74
CA VAL A 1169 -27.33 24.17 21.14
C VAL A 1169 -27.30 22.65 21.24
N PHE A 1170 -26.21 22.10 21.73
CA PHE A 1170 -26.06 20.67 21.95
C PHE A 1170 -26.44 20.28 23.40
N PRO A 1171 -26.92 19.04 23.63
CA PRO A 1171 -27.16 18.00 22.63
C PRO A 1171 -28.43 18.21 21.79
N GLN A 1172 -28.49 17.56 20.63
CA GLN A 1172 -29.68 17.45 19.78
C GLN A 1172 -30.08 15.99 19.65
N THR A 1173 -31.38 15.68 19.70
CA THR A 1173 -31.84 14.29 19.82
C THR A 1173 -32.96 13.97 18.84
N MET A 1174 -32.83 12.86 18.13
CA MET A 1174 -33.90 12.17 17.41
C MET A 1174 -34.45 11.06 18.31
N LEU A 1175 -35.77 11.03 18.51
CA LEU A 1175 -36.45 10.02 19.31
C LEU A 1175 -37.21 9.05 18.41
N VAL A 1176 -37.00 7.75 18.61
CA VAL A 1176 -37.70 6.67 17.90
C VAL A 1176 -38.53 5.89 18.91
N ASP A 1177 -39.85 5.94 18.78
CA ASP A 1177 -40.83 5.26 19.63
C ASP A 1177 -40.87 3.75 19.31
N TYR A 1178 -40.92 3.40 18.03
CA TYR A 1178 -40.83 2.01 17.58
C TYR A 1178 -40.34 1.91 16.15
N VAL A 1179 -39.87 0.71 15.78
CA VAL A 1179 -39.74 0.24 14.39
C VAL A 1179 -40.53 -1.06 14.25
N ARG A 1180 -41.32 -1.20 13.18
CA ARG A 1180 -42.19 -2.36 12.93
C ARG A 1180 -42.12 -2.82 11.48
N VAL A 1181 -42.22 -4.12 11.27
CA VAL A 1181 -42.22 -4.76 9.96
C VAL A 1181 -43.43 -5.68 9.81
N TYR A 1182 -44.10 -5.58 8.66
CA TYR A 1182 -45.27 -6.39 8.30
C TYR A 1182 -45.06 -7.06 6.96
N GLN A 1183 -45.38 -8.34 6.86
CA GLN A 1183 -45.24 -9.16 5.66
C GLN A 1183 -46.42 -10.13 5.53
N ALA A 1184 -46.45 -10.94 4.48
CA ALA A 1184 -47.40 -12.05 4.39
C ALA A 1184 -47.20 -13.05 5.54
N GLU A 1185 -48.27 -13.75 5.95
CA GLU A 1185 -48.13 -14.86 6.89
C GLU A 1185 -47.19 -15.94 6.33
N ASN A 1186 -46.31 -16.47 7.16
CA ASN A 1186 -45.40 -17.56 6.77
C ASN A 1186 -46.22 -18.84 6.49
N THR A 1187 -46.30 -19.22 5.22
CA THR A 1187 -47.03 -20.41 4.77
C THR A 1187 -46.11 -21.59 4.40
N SER A 1188 -44.82 -21.57 4.75
CA SER A 1188 -43.91 -22.64 4.31
C SER A 1188 -44.34 -24.01 4.84
N GLU A 1189 -44.27 -25.07 4.05
CA GLU A 1189 -44.52 -26.43 4.57
C GLU A 1189 -43.49 -26.79 5.64
N ARG A 1190 -43.94 -27.39 6.74
CA ARG A 1190 -43.08 -27.87 7.82
C ARG A 1190 -42.74 -29.33 7.60
N PHE A 1191 -41.46 -29.65 7.48
CA PHE A 1191 -40.97 -31.03 7.48
C PHE A 1191 -40.10 -31.26 8.72
N THR A 1192 -40.28 -32.40 9.38
CA THR A 1192 -39.58 -32.71 10.63
C THR A 1192 -38.80 -34.01 10.53
N ALA A 1193 -37.59 -34.00 11.07
CA ALA A 1193 -36.81 -35.20 11.37
C ALA A 1193 -36.33 -35.09 12.82
N SER A 1194 -35.98 -36.21 13.45
CA SER A 1194 -35.53 -36.19 14.84
C SER A 1194 -34.27 -37.01 15.03
N PHE A 1195 -33.50 -36.63 16.05
CA PHE A 1195 -32.39 -37.42 16.57
C PHE A 1195 -32.49 -37.52 18.09
N VAL A 1196 -31.83 -38.53 18.67
CA VAL A 1196 -31.79 -38.72 20.12
C VAL A 1196 -30.54 -38.04 20.68
N ASP A 1197 -30.69 -37.26 21.75
CA ASP A 1197 -29.57 -36.73 22.55
C ASP A 1197 -28.98 -37.83 23.44
N ASP A 1198 -28.14 -38.69 22.86
CA ASP A 1198 -27.56 -39.87 23.51
C ASP A 1198 -26.08 -39.70 23.91
N VAL A 1199 -25.52 -38.50 23.71
CA VAL A 1199 -24.11 -38.17 24.03
C VAL A 1199 -24.08 -36.93 24.91
N SER A 1200 -23.23 -36.94 25.93
CA SER A 1200 -22.89 -35.72 26.68
C SER A 1200 -21.65 -35.08 26.05
N GLY A 1201 -21.75 -33.83 25.62
CA GLY A 1201 -20.72 -33.10 24.88
C GLY A 1201 -21.02 -32.94 23.39
N TRP A 1202 -20.05 -32.40 22.64
CA TRP A 1202 -20.18 -32.17 21.20
C TRP A 1202 -20.33 -33.44 20.38
N ARG A 1203 -21.26 -33.39 19.45
CA ARG A 1203 -21.51 -34.42 18.44
C ARG A 1203 -21.88 -33.73 17.13
N LYS A 1204 -21.26 -34.16 16.03
CA LYS A 1204 -21.76 -33.84 14.69
C LYS A 1204 -23.01 -34.67 14.39
N VAL A 1205 -24.13 -34.00 14.15
CA VAL A 1205 -25.39 -34.60 13.73
C VAL A 1205 -25.54 -34.39 12.24
N THR A 1206 -25.89 -35.43 11.50
CA THR A 1206 -26.21 -35.32 10.07
C THR A 1206 -27.53 -36.04 9.79
N LEU A 1207 -28.50 -35.30 9.27
CA LEU A 1207 -29.84 -35.75 8.96
C LEU A 1207 -30.04 -35.76 7.44
N PRO A 1208 -30.09 -36.94 6.79
CA PRO A 1208 -30.42 -37.02 5.36
C PRO A 1208 -31.81 -36.45 5.08
N PHE A 1209 -31.99 -35.69 4.00
CA PHE A 1209 -33.28 -35.05 3.68
C PHE A 1209 -34.42 -36.06 3.53
N HIS A 1210 -34.13 -37.27 3.04
CA HIS A 1210 -35.12 -38.35 2.94
C HIS A 1210 -35.69 -38.84 4.29
N ARG A 1211 -35.14 -38.39 5.43
CA ARG A 1211 -35.69 -38.66 6.78
C ARG A 1211 -36.70 -37.63 7.24
N PHE A 1212 -36.71 -36.46 6.65
CA PHE A 1212 -37.68 -35.43 6.96
C PHE A 1212 -39.05 -35.86 6.42
N VAL A 1213 -40.04 -35.83 7.30
CA VAL A 1213 -41.42 -36.18 6.98
C VAL A 1213 -42.29 -34.97 7.25
N ARG A 1214 -43.34 -34.79 6.44
CA ARG A 1214 -44.26 -33.67 6.60
C ARG A 1214 -44.83 -33.66 8.02
N ALA A 1215 -44.67 -32.55 8.72
CA ALA A 1215 -45.14 -32.38 10.09
C ALA A 1215 -46.68 -32.44 10.15
N ALA A 1216 -47.22 -32.90 11.27
CA ALA A 1216 -48.67 -32.99 11.45
C ALA A 1216 -49.33 -31.61 11.57
N ASP A 1217 -48.63 -30.69 12.25
CA ASP A 1217 -49.00 -29.29 12.37
C ASP A 1217 -48.36 -28.51 11.22
N GLN A 1218 -49.18 -27.79 10.48
CA GLN A 1218 -48.81 -27.01 9.29
C GLN A 1218 -49.43 -25.63 9.41
N PRO A 1219 -48.76 -24.57 8.91
CA PRO A 1219 -49.38 -23.26 8.84
C PRO A 1219 -50.60 -23.29 7.92
N ASP A 1220 -51.56 -22.40 8.18
CA ASP A 1220 -52.74 -22.26 7.34
C ASP A 1220 -52.33 -21.85 5.92
N GLY A 1221 -52.82 -22.56 4.92
CA GLY A 1221 -52.46 -22.29 3.51
C GLY A 1221 -51.19 -22.98 3.01
N ALA A 1222 -50.45 -23.69 3.87
CA ALA A 1222 -49.25 -24.43 3.45
C ALA A 1222 -49.52 -25.33 2.23
N PRO A 1223 -48.60 -25.39 1.26
CA PRO A 1223 -48.72 -26.34 0.16
C PRO A 1223 -48.76 -27.80 0.69
N ASP A 1224 -49.06 -28.75 -0.21
CA ASP A 1224 -48.93 -30.19 0.08
C ASP A 1224 -48.35 -30.88 -1.16
N ASP A 1225 -47.14 -30.47 -1.55
CA ASP A 1225 -46.40 -30.98 -2.71
C ASP A 1225 -45.23 -31.90 -2.34
N GLY A 1226 -44.92 -32.01 -1.04
CA GLY A 1226 -43.86 -32.87 -0.50
C GLY A 1226 -42.52 -32.15 -0.48
N LEU A 1227 -41.51 -32.75 0.17
CA LEU A 1227 -40.21 -32.09 0.34
C LEU A 1227 -39.48 -31.98 -1.02
N THR A 1228 -39.48 -30.79 -1.63
CA THR A 1228 -38.86 -30.54 -2.94
C THR A 1228 -37.43 -30.05 -2.80
N LEU A 1229 -37.13 -29.31 -1.73
CA LEU A 1229 -35.85 -28.63 -1.46
C LEU A 1229 -35.49 -27.53 -2.46
N THR A 1230 -36.38 -27.17 -3.38
CA THR A 1230 -36.07 -26.16 -4.40
C THR A 1230 -36.30 -24.73 -3.93
N ASP A 1231 -36.98 -24.57 -2.79
CA ASP A 1231 -37.42 -23.29 -2.25
C ASP A 1231 -37.50 -23.41 -0.71
N VAL A 1232 -36.35 -23.59 -0.06
CA VAL A 1232 -36.23 -23.73 1.39
C VAL A 1232 -36.15 -22.34 2.03
N TRP A 1233 -37.04 -22.07 2.98
CA TRP A 1233 -37.21 -20.78 3.66
C TRP A 1233 -36.69 -20.75 5.10
N GLY A 1234 -36.02 -21.81 5.53
CA GLY A 1234 -35.40 -21.86 6.85
C GLY A 1234 -35.32 -23.25 7.46
N TYR A 1235 -34.68 -23.31 8.62
CA TYR A 1235 -34.57 -24.50 9.44
C TYR A 1235 -34.80 -24.16 10.92
N GLY A 1236 -35.10 -25.15 11.75
CA GLY A 1236 -35.33 -24.91 13.16
C GLY A 1236 -35.20 -26.15 14.03
N PHE A 1237 -35.31 -25.95 15.34
CA PHE A 1237 -35.21 -27.01 16.33
C PHE A 1237 -36.37 -26.90 17.31
N GLU A 1238 -36.93 -28.04 17.70
CA GLU A 1238 -37.97 -28.16 18.72
C GLU A 1238 -37.47 -29.07 19.84
N MET A 1239 -37.57 -28.56 21.07
CA MET A 1239 -37.05 -29.23 22.27
C MET A 1239 -38.05 -30.24 22.83
N PRO A 1240 -37.57 -31.32 23.50
CA PRO A 1240 -38.45 -32.32 24.08
C PRO A 1240 -39.36 -31.76 25.18
N ASN A 1241 -40.66 -32.08 25.15
CA ASN A 1241 -41.61 -31.68 26.20
C ASN A 1241 -41.17 -32.11 27.61
N GLY A 1242 -41.35 -31.22 28.60
CA GLY A 1242 -41.00 -31.49 30.00
C GLY A 1242 -39.51 -31.40 30.31
N SER A 1243 -38.72 -30.81 29.42
CA SER A 1243 -37.29 -30.56 29.59
C SER A 1243 -36.97 -29.06 29.69
N SER A 1244 -35.89 -28.74 30.39
CA SER A 1244 -35.34 -27.39 30.52
C SER A 1244 -33.83 -27.50 30.55
N GLY A 1245 -33.12 -26.56 29.94
CA GLY A 1245 -31.66 -26.59 29.92
C GLY A 1245 -31.08 -25.63 28.91
N THR A 1246 -29.83 -25.89 28.56
CA THR A 1246 -29.10 -25.13 27.53
C THR A 1246 -28.48 -26.13 26.56
N ILE A 1247 -28.73 -25.94 25.27
CA ILE A 1247 -28.00 -26.64 24.20
C ILE A 1247 -27.05 -25.66 23.51
N TYR A 1248 -26.05 -26.20 22.84
CA TYR A 1248 -25.15 -25.41 22.00
C TYR A 1248 -25.16 -25.95 20.57
N LEU A 1249 -25.18 -25.05 19.60
CA LEU A 1249 -25.16 -25.34 18.17
C LEU A 1249 -24.02 -24.61 17.50
N ASP A 1250 -23.49 -25.26 16.47
CA ASP A 1250 -22.37 -24.76 15.70
C ASP A 1250 -22.36 -25.40 14.28
N GLN A 1251 -21.79 -24.71 13.28
CA GLN A 1251 -21.64 -25.09 11.87
C GLN A 1251 -22.86 -25.82 11.27
N VAL A 1252 -24.01 -25.15 11.20
CA VAL A 1252 -25.15 -25.65 10.43
C VAL A 1252 -24.81 -25.58 8.94
N LYS A 1253 -24.76 -26.74 8.30
CA LYS A 1253 -24.19 -26.93 6.95
C LYS A 1253 -25.01 -27.90 6.12
N LEU A 1254 -25.16 -27.64 4.83
CA LEU A 1254 -25.64 -28.61 3.85
C LEU A 1254 -24.61 -29.72 3.62
N ALA A 1255 -25.06 -30.96 3.54
CA ALA A 1255 -24.20 -32.12 3.49
C ALA A 1255 -24.36 -32.90 2.20
N ASP A 1256 -23.26 -33.04 1.46
CA ASP A 1256 -23.09 -34.11 0.48
C ASP A 1256 -22.80 -35.41 1.21
N LEU A 1257 -23.84 -36.22 1.35
CA LEU A 1257 -23.65 -37.58 1.80
C LEU A 1257 -23.01 -38.31 0.63
N PHE A 1258 -21.69 -38.49 0.65
CA PHE A 1258 -21.06 -39.50 -0.20
C PHE A 1258 -21.72 -40.85 0.10
N ILE A 1259 -22.83 -41.14 -0.60
CA ILE A 1259 -23.40 -42.47 -0.73
C ILE A 1259 -22.45 -43.18 -1.67
N SER A 1260 -21.29 -43.50 -1.13
CA SER A 1260 -20.55 -44.63 -1.59
C SER A 1260 -21.45 -45.84 -1.35
N TYR A 1261 -22.13 -46.27 -2.41
CA TYR A 1261 -22.49 -47.66 -2.59
C TYR A 1261 -21.19 -48.49 -2.72
N TYR A 1262 -20.30 -48.44 -1.73
CA TYR A 1262 -19.39 -49.55 -1.50
C TYR A 1262 -20.25 -50.69 -0.98
N SER A 1263 -20.21 -51.77 -1.74
CA SER A 1263 -20.73 -53.05 -1.29
C SER A 1263 -19.90 -53.51 -0.10
N VAL A 1264 -20.23 -53.01 1.09
CA VAL A 1264 -19.82 -53.63 2.35
C VAL A 1264 -20.58 -54.96 2.43
N ILE A 1265 -19.99 -55.98 1.84
CA ILE A 1265 -20.36 -57.36 2.13
C ILE A 1265 -19.73 -57.70 3.47
N PHE A 1266 -20.44 -57.42 4.56
CA PHE A 1266 -20.28 -58.25 5.75
C PHE A 1266 -20.98 -59.58 5.51
N LYS A 1267 -20.22 -60.67 5.62
CA LYS A 1267 -20.63 -61.95 6.25
C LYS A 1267 -19.53 -63.00 6.07
N PRO A 1268 -19.37 -63.93 7.04
CA PRO A 1268 -19.48 -63.84 8.50
C PRO A 1268 -18.10 -63.88 9.19
#